data_AF-A0A3D0Q1P9-F1
#
_entry.id   AF-A0A3D0Q1P9-F1
#
_cell.length_a   1.000
_cell.length_b   1.000
_cell.length_c   1.000
_cell.angle_alpha   90.00
_cell.angle_beta   90.00
_cell.angle_gamma   90.00
#
_symmetry.space_group_name_H-M   'P 1'
#
loop_
_entity.id
_entity.type
_entity.pdbx_description
1 polymer ?
#
loop_
_entity_poly.entity_id
_entity_poly.type
_entity_poly.pdbx_seq_one_letter_code
_entity_poly.pdbx_strand_id
1 'polypeptide(L)'
;NPPSGADMLAVGGKFRNPNVNNPQWVGGSARFGGDVKWNDSNVVDAKGNHSLYVATKSNMANLGWATDSSSYLAWTYDNLPSDTAIRQNLGKTEALKVNINGKRGDEAKIVDYNGYASSTLVPLSDRLKRTTANGTITFEKAPAAAWRFFDNRQVQLDDEGRIVFHGTGTAAKERQVFSLDLSELESARKRLGVSQWSLDFRDIPENQAIVINAVGSGKQVWRTGWRIWVNGQDHGTYINSGDDSKSRFRSISSRIMWNFPDVEHLTLDRSHGIYLGETDWYATNGKDLYSTDYGKGALLPGSIVLPHGDMTDYADTNGRLLVGGNLDFVVWEHHNAPWVGFDEPQKFTLQGKTKTAGVEHRKQDSVHDTLTIRAKGSNISDESAYELQAQGFSFTLNYRAKDSDEVVSATLPSDQSVAIPCQGTVTLDSPSFTPGDLGMSAWRPGDYWFDVSADRLIVLHAGTGTTANITSRAGMDGSSDADERFRMEDWIGSATTKAMETFDRAGGDRSVHDAIAMEYEDGPDTVRIISTLHWSADPDAVTSSVSCDKEGTVSAMGNSPGPDFTPNDFGWSQWKAGKYWYDLTIPAQGDFQKLTVEGALDDQESWIAKNPFAINLRKVAYLGEPGSGAWTNQPVPDASLTLQEMADGTFETVKPDSEPISLNTDENGDALAPDMTIGSGETRWYRLSETAAPDGYLRAEGYWLIEATGTEDGVGVSVTGSDDTMGGLTHGVSSEGIVWTIGIGNRVEGRITPPVTGGSFDTGRIMLASGGLASAMMLAGATLLRSRGRGTSFGAHAGRHAQV
;
A
#
# COMPACT_ATOMS: atom_id res chain seq x y z
N ASN A 1 7.63 -31.03 -4.34
CA ASN A 1 6.75 -31.53 -5.42
C ASN A 1 7.61 -31.85 -6.64
N PRO A 2 7.52 -33.05 -7.24
CA PRO A 2 7.93 -33.21 -8.62
C PRO A 2 6.95 -32.42 -9.54
N PRO A 3 7.41 -31.87 -10.67
CA PRO A 3 6.64 -30.93 -11.48
C PRO A 3 5.37 -31.55 -12.09
N SER A 4 4.39 -30.69 -12.45
CA SER A 4 3.24 -31.07 -13.27
C SER A 4 3.73 -31.73 -14.57
N GLY A 5 3.20 -32.91 -14.92
CA GLY A 5 3.71 -33.71 -16.05
C GLY A 5 4.91 -34.61 -15.72
N ALA A 6 5.10 -34.95 -14.44
CA ALA A 6 6.11 -35.91 -14.00
C ALA A 6 5.72 -37.36 -14.32
N ASP A 7 6.73 -38.17 -14.64
CA ASP A 7 6.57 -39.51 -15.19
C ASP A 7 6.03 -40.52 -14.19
N MET A 8 5.12 -41.35 -14.68
CA MET A 8 4.62 -42.54 -14.00
C MET A 8 5.69 -43.62 -13.89
N LEU A 9 6.49 -43.72 -14.94
CA LEU A 9 7.62 -44.63 -15.01
C LEU A 9 8.84 -43.85 -15.49
N ALA A 10 9.90 -43.81 -14.69
CA ALA A 10 11.18 -43.25 -15.09
C ALA A 10 12.28 -44.28 -14.83
N VAL A 11 12.99 -44.70 -15.88
CA VAL A 11 14.07 -45.69 -15.80
C VAL A 11 15.33 -45.04 -16.38
N GLY A 12 16.39 -44.91 -15.57
CA GLY A 12 17.67 -44.36 -16.03
C GLY A 12 18.46 -45.33 -16.92
N GLY A 13 18.30 -46.64 -16.71
CA GLY A 13 18.94 -47.71 -17.47
C GLY A 13 18.02 -48.37 -18.50
N LYS A 14 18.23 -49.67 -18.73
CA LYS A 14 17.48 -50.48 -19.69
C LYS A 14 16.14 -50.93 -19.12
N PHE A 15 15.08 -50.81 -19.92
CA PHE A 15 13.78 -51.40 -19.63
C PHE A 15 13.59 -52.73 -20.38
N ARG A 16 13.09 -53.76 -19.70
CA ARG A 16 12.73 -55.04 -20.32
C ARG A 16 11.36 -55.50 -19.85
N ASN A 17 10.52 -55.90 -20.80
CA ASN A 17 9.32 -56.66 -20.52
C ASN A 17 9.43 -58.04 -21.21
N PRO A 18 9.66 -59.13 -20.45
CA PRO A 18 9.82 -60.46 -21.01
C PRO A 18 8.49 -61.16 -21.34
N ASN A 19 7.33 -60.58 -21.00
CA ASN A 19 6.04 -61.24 -21.09
C ASN A 19 5.55 -61.30 -22.55
N VAL A 20 5.41 -62.50 -23.10
CA VAL A 20 5.19 -62.75 -24.54
C VAL A 20 3.70 -62.76 -24.94
N ASN A 21 2.80 -62.93 -23.97
CA ASN A 21 1.40 -63.30 -24.23
C ASN A 21 0.35 -62.31 -23.70
N ASN A 22 0.72 -61.25 -22.97
CA ASN A 22 -0.23 -60.25 -22.47
C ASN A 22 0.37 -58.83 -22.50
N PRO A 23 -0.33 -57.84 -23.09
CA PRO A 23 0.11 -56.44 -23.08
C PRO A 23 0.06 -55.90 -21.63
N GLN A 24 1.15 -55.25 -21.20
CA GLN A 24 1.21 -54.50 -19.94
C GLN A 24 0.75 -53.06 -20.20
N TRP A 25 -0.08 -52.51 -19.31
CA TRP A 25 -0.71 -51.19 -19.48
C TRP A 25 -0.12 -50.18 -18.51
N VAL A 26 0.56 -49.16 -19.04
CA VAL A 26 1.06 -48.03 -18.23
C VAL A 26 0.15 -46.82 -18.41
N GLY A 27 -0.63 -46.50 -17.37
CA GLY A 27 -1.50 -45.32 -17.35
C GLY A 27 -0.72 -44.05 -17.00
N GLY A 28 -0.15 -43.35 -17.99
CA GLY A 28 0.52 -42.05 -17.84
C GLY A 28 1.81 -41.91 -18.66
N SER A 29 2.66 -40.91 -18.37
CA SER A 29 3.92 -40.71 -19.09
C SER A 29 5.03 -41.65 -18.60
N ALA A 30 5.75 -42.28 -19.52
CA ALA A 30 6.91 -43.13 -19.22
C ALA A 30 8.18 -42.59 -19.90
N ARG A 31 9.34 -42.69 -19.23
CA ARG A 31 10.65 -42.23 -19.72
C ARG A 31 11.74 -43.27 -19.45
N PHE A 32 12.60 -43.48 -20.45
CA PHE A 32 13.67 -44.47 -20.43
C PHE A 32 14.99 -43.82 -20.87
N GLY A 33 16.06 -44.00 -20.09
CA GLY A 33 17.41 -43.49 -20.36
C GLY A 33 18.32 -44.49 -21.09
N GLY A 34 17.90 -45.76 -21.20
CA GLY A 34 18.63 -46.81 -21.91
C GLY A 34 17.78 -47.59 -22.92
N ASP A 35 18.28 -48.74 -23.37
CA ASP A 35 17.58 -49.60 -24.34
C ASP A 35 16.20 -50.01 -23.80
N VAL A 36 15.23 -50.16 -24.69
CA VAL A 36 13.92 -50.71 -24.38
C VAL A 36 13.79 -52.02 -25.16
N LYS A 37 13.57 -53.14 -24.47
CA LYS A 37 13.34 -54.45 -25.11
C LYS A 37 11.98 -55.02 -24.71
N TRP A 38 11.10 -55.12 -25.70
CA TRP A 38 9.87 -55.88 -25.66
C TRP A 38 10.14 -57.27 -26.25
N ASN A 39 9.57 -58.32 -25.65
CA ASN A 39 9.69 -59.67 -26.17
C ASN A 39 8.54 -60.05 -27.12
N ASP A 40 7.74 -59.07 -27.58
CA ASP A 40 6.62 -59.28 -28.49
C ASP A 40 7.11 -59.35 -29.95
N SER A 41 7.46 -60.53 -30.42
CA SER A 41 7.77 -60.70 -31.84
C SER A 41 6.54 -60.55 -32.76
N ASN A 42 5.34 -60.22 -32.25
CA ASN A 42 4.07 -60.40 -32.99
C ASN A 42 2.99 -59.30 -32.89
N VAL A 43 3.18 -58.17 -32.19
CA VAL A 43 2.18 -57.07 -32.23
C VAL A 43 2.85 -55.75 -32.61
N VAL A 44 3.21 -55.67 -33.88
CA VAL A 44 3.43 -54.38 -34.53
C VAL A 44 2.07 -53.79 -34.95
N ASP A 45 1.92 -52.47 -34.83
CA ASP A 45 0.79 -51.77 -35.46
C ASP A 45 0.78 -52.01 -37.00
N ALA A 46 -0.28 -51.57 -37.69
CA ALA A 46 -0.38 -51.71 -39.16
C ALA A 46 0.78 -51.06 -39.95
N LYS A 47 1.73 -50.40 -39.27
CA LYS A 47 2.92 -49.73 -39.83
C LYS A 47 4.24 -50.35 -39.35
N GLY A 48 4.24 -51.43 -38.57
CA GLY A 48 5.46 -52.10 -38.14
C GLY A 48 6.05 -51.65 -36.80
N ASN A 49 5.31 -50.90 -35.96
CA ASN A 49 5.85 -50.34 -34.71
C ASN A 49 5.52 -51.19 -33.46
N HIS A 50 6.53 -51.53 -32.66
CA HIS A 50 6.39 -52.19 -31.35
C HIS A 50 5.93 -51.19 -30.27
N SER A 51 4.85 -51.50 -29.53
CA SER A 51 4.17 -50.53 -28.65
C SER A 51 4.25 -50.87 -27.15
N LEU A 52 4.75 -49.92 -26.33
CA LEU A 52 4.35 -49.75 -24.93
C LEU A 52 2.93 -49.17 -24.93
N TYR A 53 1.93 -49.91 -24.47
CA TYR A 53 0.55 -49.42 -24.47
C TYR A 53 0.34 -48.42 -23.33
N VAL A 54 0.55 -47.15 -23.64
CA VAL A 54 0.02 -46.04 -22.84
C VAL A 54 -1.47 -45.96 -23.15
N ALA A 55 -2.32 -46.24 -22.16
CA ALA A 55 -3.77 -46.29 -22.32
C ALA A 55 -4.36 -44.89 -22.61
N THR A 56 -4.37 -44.50 -23.88
CA THR A 56 -5.17 -43.37 -24.40
C THR A 56 -6.46 -43.91 -25.01
N LYS A 57 -7.55 -43.14 -24.89
CA LYS A 57 -8.85 -43.48 -25.49
C LYS A 57 -8.76 -43.76 -27.00
N SER A 58 -7.91 -43.03 -27.71
CA SER A 58 -7.70 -43.18 -29.15
C SER A 58 -7.01 -44.50 -29.54
N ASN A 59 -6.05 -44.98 -28.73
CA ASN A 59 -5.33 -46.21 -29.05
C ASN A 59 -6.18 -47.47 -28.83
N MET A 60 -7.08 -47.45 -27.86
CA MET A 60 -8.01 -48.56 -27.62
C MET A 60 -9.07 -48.70 -28.72
N ALA A 61 -9.55 -47.58 -29.27
CA ALA A 61 -10.47 -47.58 -30.41
C ALA A 61 -9.82 -48.09 -31.71
N ASN A 62 -8.57 -47.71 -31.98
CA ASN A 62 -7.83 -48.11 -33.19
C ASN A 62 -7.49 -49.62 -33.24
N LEU A 63 -7.53 -50.32 -32.10
CA LEU A 63 -7.28 -51.77 -32.00
C LEU A 63 -8.54 -52.62 -32.22
N GLY A 64 -9.71 -52.01 -32.47
CA GLY A 64 -10.96 -52.71 -32.76
C GLY A 64 -11.72 -53.22 -31.53
N TRP A 65 -11.39 -52.72 -30.34
CA TRP A 65 -12.04 -53.10 -29.10
C TRP A 65 -13.26 -52.18 -28.89
N ALA A 66 -14.44 -52.78 -28.71
CA ALA A 66 -15.71 -52.05 -28.63
C ALA A 66 -15.70 -51.09 -27.43
N THR A 67 -15.73 -49.80 -27.73
CA THR A 67 -15.68 -48.66 -26.79
C THR A 67 -16.94 -48.48 -25.93
N ASP A 68 -17.78 -49.51 -25.81
CA ASP A 68 -19.12 -49.42 -25.19
C ASP A 68 -19.32 -50.45 -24.07
N SER A 69 -18.30 -50.69 -23.25
CA SER A 69 -18.50 -51.43 -22.01
C SER A 69 -18.14 -50.54 -20.82
N SER A 70 -19.19 -50.19 -20.08
CA SER A 70 -19.22 -49.41 -18.83
C SER A 70 -18.29 -49.92 -17.73
N SER A 71 -17.61 -51.06 -17.93
CA SER A 71 -16.59 -51.63 -17.05
C SER A 71 -15.17 -51.09 -17.28
N TYR A 72 -14.87 -50.40 -18.38
CA TYR A 72 -13.50 -50.00 -18.76
C TYR A 72 -13.21 -48.49 -18.71
N LEU A 73 -14.20 -47.67 -18.31
CA LEU A 73 -14.09 -46.20 -18.19
C LEU A 73 -12.99 -45.70 -17.24
N ALA A 74 -12.39 -46.57 -16.43
CA ALA A 74 -11.36 -46.21 -15.45
C ALA A 74 -9.92 -46.25 -15.99
N TRP A 75 -9.67 -46.78 -17.20
CA TRP A 75 -8.30 -47.06 -17.68
C TRP A 75 -7.78 -46.04 -18.70
N THR A 76 -8.61 -45.14 -19.22
CA THR A 76 -8.20 -44.16 -20.24
C THR A 76 -7.94 -42.79 -19.65
N TYR A 77 -6.70 -42.28 -19.80
CA TYR A 77 -6.39 -40.87 -19.62
C TYR A 77 -6.85 -40.09 -20.85
N ASP A 78 -7.91 -39.29 -20.73
CA ASP A 78 -8.47 -38.50 -21.85
C ASP A 78 -7.58 -37.32 -22.31
N ASN A 79 -6.47 -37.03 -21.61
CA ASN A 79 -5.66 -35.82 -21.81
C ASN A 79 -4.15 -36.04 -21.94
N LEU A 80 -3.74 -37.15 -22.55
CA LEU A 80 -2.37 -37.19 -23.07
C LEU A 80 -2.34 -36.43 -24.42
N PRO A 81 -1.42 -35.48 -24.60
CA PRO A 81 -1.20 -34.86 -25.91
C PRO A 81 -1.04 -35.95 -26.98
N SER A 82 -1.66 -35.73 -28.15
CA SER A 82 -1.72 -36.69 -29.26
C SER A 82 -0.35 -37.06 -29.85
N ASP A 83 0.71 -36.43 -29.35
CA ASP A 83 2.13 -36.56 -29.67
C ASP A 83 2.94 -37.31 -28.60
N THR A 84 2.29 -38.04 -27.67
CA THR A 84 2.97 -38.93 -26.72
C THR A 84 3.69 -40.07 -27.47
N ALA A 85 4.96 -39.85 -27.82
CA ALA A 85 5.77 -40.75 -28.62
C ALA A 85 6.72 -41.58 -27.76
N ILE A 86 6.66 -42.91 -27.91
CA ILE A 86 7.73 -43.81 -27.48
C ILE A 86 8.94 -43.56 -28.39
N ARG A 87 10.05 -43.07 -27.85
CA ARG A 87 11.30 -42.95 -28.62
C ARG A 87 12.16 -44.18 -28.36
N GLN A 88 12.46 -44.95 -29.41
CA GLN A 88 13.32 -46.14 -29.37
C GLN A 88 14.69 -45.83 -30.04
N ASN A 89 15.73 -46.62 -29.73
CA ASN A 89 17.06 -46.59 -30.36
C ASN A 89 17.86 -45.27 -30.29
N LEU A 90 18.04 -44.68 -29.10
CA LEU A 90 18.79 -43.43 -28.95
C LEU A 90 20.29 -43.59 -28.64
N GLY A 91 20.78 -44.83 -28.45
CA GLY A 91 22.21 -45.10 -28.25
C GLY A 91 22.79 -44.45 -26.98
N LYS A 92 23.92 -44.96 -26.49
CA LYS A 92 24.58 -44.41 -25.29
C LYS A 92 25.15 -42.99 -25.45
N THR A 93 25.01 -42.38 -26.63
CA THR A 93 25.74 -41.17 -27.03
C THR A 93 24.88 -40.06 -27.63
N GLU A 94 23.59 -40.27 -27.93
CA GLU A 94 22.75 -39.21 -28.50
C GLU A 94 21.66 -38.75 -27.53
N ALA A 95 21.75 -37.46 -27.19
CA ALA A 95 21.09 -36.83 -26.07
C ALA A 95 19.56 -36.84 -26.14
N LEU A 96 18.92 -37.28 -25.05
CA LEU A 96 17.48 -37.20 -24.88
C LEU A 96 17.14 -35.78 -24.38
N LYS A 97 17.02 -34.84 -25.32
CA LYS A 97 16.53 -33.47 -25.10
C LYS A 97 15.03 -33.44 -25.42
N VAL A 98 14.17 -33.42 -24.39
CA VAL A 98 12.70 -33.32 -24.60
C VAL A 98 12.25 -31.90 -24.31
N ASN A 99 11.51 -31.36 -25.27
CA ASN A 99 10.84 -30.10 -25.15
C ASN A 99 9.51 -30.27 -24.41
N ILE A 100 9.48 -29.93 -23.12
CA ILE A 100 8.34 -30.23 -22.24
C ILE A 100 7.18 -29.24 -22.37
N ASN A 101 7.36 -28.14 -23.11
CA ASN A 101 6.31 -27.15 -23.32
C ASN A 101 5.92 -26.97 -24.80
N GLY A 102 6.46 -27.79 -25.71
CA GLY A 102 6.13 -27.78 -27.14
C GLY A 102 6.52 -26.50 -27.90
N LYS A 103 7.09 -25.50 -27.23
CA LYS A 103 7.46 -24.20 -27.80
C LYS A 103 8.81 -24.27 -28.52
N ARG A 104 9.01 -23.50 -29.58
CA ARG A 104 10.27 -23.53 -30.37
C ARG A 104 11.20 -22.39 -29.97
N GLY A 105 12.48 -22.49 -30.32
CA GLY A 105 13.47 -21.43 -30.07
C GLY A 105 13.81 -21.24 -28.59
N ASP A 106 14.11 -20.02 -28.19
CA ASP A 106 14.54 -19.69 -26.82
C ASP A 106 13.44 -19.89 -25.76
N GLU A 107 12.19 -20.05 -26.20
CA GLU A 107 11.05 -20.39 -25.34
C GLU A 107 10.90 -21.91 -25.10
N ALA A 108 11.66 -22.75 -25.83
CA ALA A 108 11.64 -24.19 -25.68
C ALA A 108 12.25 -24.59 -24.33
N LYS A 109 11.44 -25.19 -23.44
CA LYS A 109 11.95 -25.77 -22.20
C LYS A 109 12.50 -27.16 -22.50
N ILE A 110 13.80 -27.20 -22.82
CA ILE A 110 14.51 -28.43 -23.12
C ILE A 110 15.05 -29.06 -21.84
N VAL A 111 14.57 -30.26 -21.52
CA VAL A 111 15.11 -31.08 -20.42
C VAL A 111 16.03 -32.14 -21.01
N ASP A 112 17.28 -32.18 -20.53
CA ASP A 112 18.29 -33.19 -20.89
C ASP A 112 18.23 -34.36 -19.89
N TYR A 113 17.78 -35.53 -20.37
CA TYR A 113 17.52 -36.69 -19.52
C TYR A 113 18.73 -37.57 -19.27
N ASN A 114 19.89 -37.30 -19.88
CA ASN A 114 21.13 -37.99 -19.54
C ASN A 114 21.55 -37.78 -18.08
N GLY A 115 21.01 -36.73 -17.44
CA GLY A 115 21.26 -36.39 -16.04
C GLY A 115 20.16 -36.78 -15.06
N TYR A 116 18.95 -37.23 -15.47
CA TYR A 116 17.76 -37.29 -14.61
C TYR A 116 17.98 -38.09 -13.30
N ALA A 117 18.65 -39.24 -13.37
CA ALA A 117 19.03 -39.99 -12.18
C ALA A 117 19.91 -39.13 -11.24
N SER A 118 21.01 -38.58 -11.76
CA SER A 118 21.96 -37.75 -11.01
C SER A 118 21.44 -36.36 -10.57
N SER A 119 20.54 -35.73 -11.34
CA SER A 119 20.08 -34.36 -11.14
C SER A 119 18.72 -34.29 -10.44
N THR A 120 17.98 -35.39 -10.37
CA THR A 120 16.60 -35.41 -9.82
C THR A 120 16.37 -36.57 -8.86
N LEU A 121 16.64 -37.82 -9.24
CA LEU A 121 16.37 -38.97 -8.37
C LEU A 121 17.30 -39.02 -7.17
N VAL A 122 18.60 -38.87 -7.39
CA VAL A 122 19.61 -38.86 -6.31
C VAL A 122 19.34 -37.71 -5.33
N PRO A 123 19.18 -36.44 -5.75
CA PRO A 123 18.84 -35.36 -4.82
C PRO A 123 17.49 -35.52 -4.12
N LEU A 124 16.50 -36.16 -4.75
CA LEU A 124 15.22 -36.48 -4.10
C LEU A 124 15.42 -37.52 -3.00
N SER A 125 16.05 -38.64 -3.32
CA SER A 125 16.33 -39.72 -2.37
C SER A 125 17.16 -39.24 -1.19
N ASP A 126 18.18 -38.43 -1.44
CA ASP A 126 19.02 -37.80 -0.42
C ASP A 126 18.23 -36.89 0.53
N ARG A 127 17.26 -36.11 0.01
CA ARG A 127 16.40 -35.28 0.84
C ARG A 127 15.46 -36.13 1.70
N LEU A 128 14.89 -37.20 1.14
CA LEU A 128 14.03 -38.12 1.88
C LEU A 128 14.81 -38.84 2.97
N LYS A 129 16.02 -39.31 2.67
CA LYS A 129 16.94 -39.97 3.60
C LYS A 129 17.34 -39.06 4.77
N ARG A 130 17.52 -37.75 4.52
CA ARG A 130 17.83 -36.76 5.57
C ARG A 130 16.64 -36.36 6.43
N THR A 131 15.42 -36.78 6.08
CA THR A 131 14.24 -36.42 6.87
C THR A 131 14.20 -37.30 8.13
N THR A 132 14.18 -36.67 9.31
CA THR A 132 14.14 -37.36 10.60
C THR A 132 12.91 -38.26 10.70
N ALA A 133 13.12 -39.54 11.04
CA ALA A 133 12.02 -40.45 11.34
C ALA A 133 11.30 -40.02 12.62
N ASN A 134 9.97 -39.96 12.57
CA ASN A 134 9.11 -39.60 13.70
C ASN A 134 8.12 -40.71 14.07
N GLY A 135 8.02 -41.76 13.27
CA GLY A 135 7.30 -42.99 13.59
C GLY A 135 8.23 -44.16 13.93
N THR A 136 7.65 -45.25 14.43
CA THR A 136 8.38 -46.49 14.75
C THR A 136 7.84 -47.67 13.95
N ILE A 137 8.63 -48.74 13.83
CA ILE A 137 8.26 -49.95 13.09
C ILE A 137 8.37 -51.17 14.00
N THR A 138 7.37 -52.05 13.95
CA THR A 138 7.42 -53.37 14.59
C THR A 138 6.99 -54.47 13.61
N PHE A 139 7.34 -55.71 13.92
CA PHE A 139 6.99 -56.88 13.12
C PHE A 139 6.16 -57.87 13.94
N GLU A 140 5.05 -58.34 13.39
CA GLU A 140 4.19 -59.34 14.01
C GLU A 140 3.70 -60.37 13.00
N LYS A 141 3.20 -61.52 13.47
CA LYS A 141 2.57 -62.52 12.61
C LYS A 141 1.12 -62.12 12.36
N ALA A 142 0.69 -62.11 11.09
CA ALA A 142 -0.68 -61.82 10.73
C ALA A 142 -1.60 -63.00 11.08
N PRO A 143 -2.88 -62.76 11.42
CA PRO A 143 -3.85 -63.83 11.58
C PRO A 143 -4.12 -64.52 10.24
N ALA A 144 -4.39 -65.83 10.31
CA ALA A 144 -4.75 -66.61 9.15
C ALA A 144 -6.08 -66.13 8.56
N ALA A 145 -6.13 -65.94 7.24
CA ALA A 145 -7.33 -65.47 6.57
C ALA A 145 -7.34 -65.86 5.08
N ALA A 146 -8.55 -65.97 4.52
CA ALA A 146 -8.72 -65.96 3.08
C ALA A 146 -8.74 -64.51 2.56
N TRP A 147 -8.12 -64.27 1.42
CA TRP A 147 -8.02 -62.95 0.79
C TRP A 147 -8.41 -63.01 -0.69
N ARG A 148 -9.16 -62.03 -1.18
CA ARG A 148 -9.49 -61.90 -2.61
C ARG A 148 -8.35 -61.17 -3.30
N PHE A 149 -7.86 -61.68 -4.43
CA PHE A 149 -6.70 -61.08 -5.10
C PHE A 149 -6.86 -60.85 -6.62
N PHE A 150 -7.73 -61.60 -7.30
CA PHE A 150 -8.00 -61.44 -8.73
C PHE A 150 -9.44 -61.80 -9.06
N ASP A 151 -10.21 -60.88 -9.64
CA ASP A 151 -11.67 -60.98 -9.79
C ASP A 151 -12.35 -61.37 -8.45
N ASN A 152 -12.83 -62.60 -8.30
CA ASN A 152 -13.40 -63.12 -7.05
C ASN A 152 -12.58 -64.29 -6.48
N ARG A 153 -11.42 -64.58 -7.05
CA ARG A 153 -10.54 -65.66 -6.61
C ARG A 153 -9.92 -65.35 -5.26
N GLN A 154 -9.78 -66.38 -4.44
CA GLN A 154 -9.26 -66.28 -3.10
C GLN A 154 -7.97 -67.08 -2.90
N VAL A 155 -7.16 -66.60 -1.98
CA VAL A 155 -5.94 -67.25 -1.49
C VAL A 155 -6.02 -67.36 0.03
N GLN A 156 -5.62 -68.52 0.57
CA GLN A 156 -5.46 -68.73 2.00
C GLN A 156 -4.06 -68.31 2.44
N LEU A 157 -4.00 -67.50 3.51
CA LEU A 157 -2.78 -66.89 4.03
C LEU A 157 -2.54 -67.38 5.45
N ASP A 158 -1.61 -68.32 5.64
CA ASP A 158 -1.34 -68.95 6.95
C ASP A 158 0.01 -68.53 7.57
N ASP A 159 0.92 -68.01 6.75
CA ASP A 159 2.30 -67.71 7.07
C ASP A 159 2.70 -66.28 6.68
N GLU A 160 1.76 -65.34 6.73
CA GLU A 160 2.00 -63.93 6.43
C GLU A 160 2.40 -63.12 7.68
N GLY A 161 3.36 -62.20 7.54
CA GLY A 161 3.74 -61.22 8.56
C GLY A 161 3.08 -59.87 8.34
N ARG A 162 3.10 -59.00 9.35
CA ARG A 162 2.74 -57.58 9.25
C ARG A 162 3.93 -56.71 9.60
N ILE A 163 4.24 -55.77 8.72
CA ILE A 163 5.08 -54.61 9.04
C ILE A 163 4.14 -53.55 9.60
N VAL A 164 4.27 -53.26 10.88
CA VAL A 164 3.42 -52.30 11.58
C VAL A 164 4.15 -50.97 11.70
N PHE A 165 3.63 -49.95 11.03
CA PHE A 165 4.11 -48.57 11.06
C PHE A 165 3.29 -47.79 12.10
N HIS A 166 3.91 -47.41 13.20
CA HIS A 166 3.27 -46.62 14.26
C HIS A 166 3.56 -45.14 14.05
N GLY A 167 2.54 -44.40 13.64
CA GLY A 167 2.61 -42.95 13.45
C GLY A 167 2.55 -42.16 14.76
N THR A 168 2.51 -40.84 14.61
CA THR A 168 2.50 -39.92 15.76
C THR A 168 1.12 -39.73 16.38
N GLY A 169 0.03 -40.15 15.73
CA GLY A 169 -1.35 -39.92 16.18
C GLY A 169 -1.81 -38.45 16.17
N THR A 170 -0.93 -37.51 15.84
CA THR A 170 -1.20 -36.06 15.85
C THR A 170 -1.34 -35.51 14.44
N ALA A 171 -2.41 -34.77 14.18
CA ALA A 171 -2.66 -34.07 12.90
C ALA A 171 -1.76 -32.82 12.70
N ALA A 172 -0.66 -32.69 13.46
CA ALA A 172 0.31 -31.63 13.23
C ALA A 172 0.86 -31.75 11.81
N LYS A 173 1.19 -30.62 11.17
CA LYS A 173 1.59 -30.48 9.75
C LYS A 173 2.84 -31.28 9.31
N GLU A 174 3.32 -32.23 10.10
CA GLU A 174 4.55 -32.98 9.91
C GLU A 174 4.32 -34.31 9.19
N ARG A 175 5.12 -34.58 8.14
CA ARG A 175 5.10 -35.85 7.37
C ARG A 175 5.30 -37.05 8.31
N GLN A 176 4.66 -38.18 8.06
CA GLN A 176 4.95 -39.43 8.77
C GLN A 176 6.18 -40.07 8.12
N VAL A 177 7.27 -40.20 8.85
CA VAL A 177 8.56 -40.65 8.32
C VAL A 177 9.04 -41.85 9.11
N PHE A 178 9.31 -42.92 8.40
CA PHE A 178 9.72 -44.21 8.93
C PHE A 178 11.08 -44.61 8.38
N SER A 179 11.89 -45.26 9.21
CA SER A 179 13.15 -45.87 8.80
C SER A 179 13.02 -47.39 8.92
N LEU A 180 12.94 -48.09 7.79
CA LEU A 180 12.81 -49.53 7.72
C LEU A 180 14.18 -50.17 7.46
N ASP A 181 14.72 -50.88 8.45
CA ASP A 181 15.95 -51.67 8.28
C ASP A 181 15.63 -53.00 7.57
N LEU A 182 16.17 -53.18 6.36
CA LEU A 182 15.94 -54.37 5.54
C LEU A 182 16.61 -55.63 6.09
N SER A 183 17.69 -55.49 6.87
CA SER A 183 18.36 -56.62 7.52
C SER A 183 17.56 -57.12 8.72
N GLU A 184 16.96 -56.20 9.49
CA GLU A 184 16.03 -56.58 10.55
C GLU A 184 14.73 -57.17 9.97
N LEU A 185 14.22 -56.65 8.85
CA LEU A 185 13.05 -57.22 8.18
C LEU A 185 13.26 -58.71 7.83
N GLU A 186 14.40 -59.07 7.25
CA GLU A 186 14.71 -60.48 6.92
C GLU A 186 14.96 -61.33 8.19
N SER A 187 15.54 -60.74 9.24
CA SER A 187 15.72 -61.41 10.53
C SER A 187 14.38 -61.68 11.22
N ALA A 188 13.47 -60.71 11.21
CA ALA A 188 12.11 -60.83 11.69
C ALA A 188 11.33 -61.88 10.91
N ARG A 189 11.52 -61.96 9.59
CA ARG A 189 10.87 -62.95 8.72
C ARG A 189 11.19 -64.38 9.17
N LYS A 190 12.49 -64.66 9.37
CA LYS A 190 12.97 -65.96 9.87
C LYS A 190 12.48 -66.25 11.28
N ARG A 191 12.53 -65.24 12.16
CA ARG A 191 12.10 -65.34 13.56
C ARG A 191 10.61 -65.64 13.71
N LEU A 192 9.77 -65.01 12.88
CA LEU A 192 8.31 -65.18 12.90
C LEU A 192 7.83 -66.37 12.04
N GLY A 193 8.72 -66.98 11.25
CA GLY A 193 8.39 -68.08 10.36
C GLY A 193 7.37 -67.69 9.30
N VAL A 194 7.51 -66.48 8.73
CA VAL A 194 6.61 -65.93 7.72
C VAL A 194 7.26 -65.92 6.33
N SER A 195 6.46 -66.03 5.27
CA SER A 195 6.93 -66.07 3.88
C SER A 195 6.91 -64.68 3.21
N GLN A 196 6.03 -63.79 3.65
CA GLN A 196 5.77 -62.48 3.05
C GLN A 196 5.26 -61.46 4.06
N TRP A 197 5.10 -60.20 3.63
CA TRP A 197 4.78 -59.07 4.50
C TRP A 197 3.62 -58.22 4.01
N SER A 198 2.53 -58.23 4.77
CA SER A 198 1.45 -57.25 4.67
C SER A 198 1.80 -55.95 5.41
N LEU A 199 1.09 -54.88 5.09
CA LEU A 199 1.35 -53.54 5.63
C LEU A 199 0.24 -53.14 6.62
N ASP A 200 0.62 -52.63 7.78
CA ASP A 200 -0.32 -52.14 8.79
C ASP A 200 0.13 -50.76 9.27
N PHE A 201 -0.65 -49.75 8.95
CA PHE A 201 -0.40 -48.36 9.31
C PHE A 201 -1.29 -47.99 10.49
N ARG A 202 -0.71 -47.72 11.66
CA ARG A 202 -1.43 -47.37 12.90
C ARG A 202 -1.14 -45.93 13.29
N ASP A 203 -2.15 -45.26 13.83
CA ASP A 203 -2.08 -43.88 14.29
C ASP A 203 -1.55 -42.91 13.22
N ILE A 204 -1.93 -43.17 11.97
CA ILE A 204 -1.62 -42.28 10.84
C ILE A 204 -2.76 -41.27 10.69
N PRO A 205 -2.50 -39.95 10.87
CA PRO A 205 -3.51 -38.93 10.62
C PRO A 205 -4.06 -39.01 9.20
N GLU A 206 -5.34 -38.65 9.04
CA GLU A 206 -5.96 -38.58 7.72
C GLU A 206 -5.17 -37.59 6.83
N ASN A 207 -5.02 -37.93 5.54
CA ASN A 207 -4.32 -37.10 4.54
C ASN A 207 -2.81 -36.85 4.72
N GLN A 208 -2.16 -37.43 5.74
CA GLN A 208 -0.73 -37.24 5.94
C GLN A 208 0.14 -38.02 4.95
N ALA A 209 1.18 -37.37 4.40
CA ALA A 209 2.18 -38.01 3.56
C ALA A 209 3.07 -38.97 4.38
N ILE A 210 3.39 -40.13 3.81
CA ILE A 210 4.13 -41.22 4.42
C ILE A 210 5.42 -41.44 3.63
N VAL A 211 6.57 -41.28 4.28
CA VAL A 211 7.88 -41.56 3.71
C VAL A 211 8.46 -42.76 4.43
N ILE A 212 8.85 -43.79 3.67
CA ILE A 212 9.49 -44.99 4.21
C ILE A 212 10.89 -45.07 3.61
N ASN A 213 11.89 -44.71 4.42
CA ASN A 213 13.29 -44.86 4.06
C ASN A 213 13.72 -46.31 4.36
N ALA A 214 13.83 -47.12 3.32
CA ALA A 214 14.29 -48.50 3.40
C ALA A 214 15.82 -48.53 3.44
N VAL A 215 16.38 -48.69 4.64
CA VAL A 215 17.82 -48.67 4.90
C VAL A 215 18.39 -50.07 4.72
N GLY A 216 19.36 -50.19 3.83
CA GLY A 216 20.04 -51.43 3.46
C GLY A 216 20.80 -51.25 2.14
N SER A 217 21.79 -52.09 1.87
CA SER A 217 22.61 -52.02 0.66
C SER A 217 22.69 -53.35 -0.08
N GLY A 218 23.22 -53.34 -1.30
CA GLY A 218 23.35 -54.53 -2.13
C GLY A 218 22.02 -54.99 -2.73
N LYS A 219 21.87 -56.31 -2.93
CA LYS A 219 20.67 -56.90 -3.53
C LYS A 219 19.62 -57.21 -2.46
N GLN A 220 18.43 -56.64 -2.62
CA GLN A 220 17.34 -56.73 -1.67
C GLN A 220 16.11 -57.35 -2.32
N VAL A 221 15.43 -58.24 -1.59
CA VAL A 221 14.19 -58.90 -2.04
C VAL A 221 13.06 -58.47 -1.12
N TRP A 222 12.05 -57.82 -1.70
CA TRP A 222 10.82 -57.45 -1.04
C TRP A 222 9.74 -58.50 -1.34
N ARG A 223 9.24 -59.16 -0.30
CA ARG A 223 8.20 -60.20 -0.43
C ARG A 223 6.85 -59.60 -0.04
N THR A 224 6.16 -59.05 -1.03
CA THR A 224 4.89 -58.36 -0.84
C THR A 224 3.82 -59.32 -0.31
N GLY A 225 3.11 -58.93 0.74
CA GLY A 225 1.90 -59.61 1.20
C GLY A 225 0.64 -59.05 0.56
N TRP A 226 -0.50 -59.63 0.87
CA TRP A 226 -1.74 -59.31 0.15
C TRP A 226 -2.57 -58.19 0.79
N ARG A 227 -2.33 -57.89 2.07
CA ARG A 227 -3.25 -57.11 2.91
C ARG A 227 -2.65 -55.80 3.36
N ILE A 228 -3.50 -54.79 3.45
CA ILE A 228 -3.11 -53.43 3.85
C ILE A 228 -4.14 -52.89 4.83
N TRP A 229 -3.68 -52.48 6.00
CA TRP A 229 -4.51 -51.83 7.00
C TRP A 229 -4.08 -50.39 7.25
N VAL A 230 -5.06 -49.52 7.50
CA VAL A 230 -4.83 -48.16 7.97
C VAL A 230 -5.78 -47.90 9.14
N ASN A 231 -5.23 -47.59 10.31
CA ASN A 231 -5.95 -47.35 11.56
C ASN A 231 -7.00 -48.45 11.86
N GLY A 232 -6.64 -49.71 11.61
CA GLY A 232 -7.51 -50.88 11.80
C GLY A 232 -8.54 -51.14 10.70
N GLN A 233 -8.68 -50.25 9.71
CA GLN A 233 -9.53 -50.47 8.54
C GLN A 233 -8.77 -51.16 7.40
N ASP A 234 -9.47 -51.99 6.64
CA ASP A 234 -8.92 -52.67 5.47
C ASP A 234 -8.92 -51.75 4.23
N HIS A 235 -7.71 -51.46 3.76
CA HIS A 235 -7.44 -50.67 2.55
C HIS A 235 -6.88 -51.53 1.41
N GLY A 236 -6.82 -52.85 1.58
CA GLY A 236 -6.46 -53.76 0.51
C GLY A 236 -7.50 -53.75 -0.62
N THR A 237 -7.04 -54.09 -1.82
CA THR A 237 -7.90 -54.34 -2.98
C THR A 237 -7.40 -55.58 -3.72
N TYR A 238 -8.05 -55.88 -4.83
CA TYR A 238 -7.76 -57.02 -5.69
C TYR A 238 -7.90 -56.61 -7.16
N ILE A 239 -7.21 -57.34 -8.04
CA ILE A 239 -7.24 -57.07 -9.48
C ILE A 239 -8.66 -57.24 -10.00
N ASN A 240 -9.09 -56.33 -10.89
CA ASN A 240 -10.44 -56.26 -11.45
C ASN A 240 -11.58 -56.09 -10.44
N SER A 241 -11.31 -55.47 -9.28
CA SER A 241 -12.36 -55.23 -8.29
C SER A 241 -13.53 -54.38 -8.81
N GLY A 242 -14.75 -54.85 -8.58
CA GLY A 242 -15.97 -54.13 -8.97
C GLY A 242 -16.54 -53.24 -7.87
N ASP A 243 -15.87 -53.18 -6.71
CA ASP A 243 -16.32 -52.52 -5.50
C ASP A 243 -15.43 -51.32 -5.12
N ASP A 244 -15.82 -50.63 -4.05
CA ASP A 244 -15.16 -49.41 -3.56
C ASP A 244 -13.75 -49.65 -2.93
N SER A 245 -13.26 -50.89 -2.86
CA SER A 245 -11.91 -51.16 -2.36
C SER A 245 -10.83 -50.43 -3.18
N LYS A 246 -11.07 -50.19 -4.48
CA LYS A 246 -10.18 -49.41 -5.36
C LYS A 246 -9.96 -47.99 -4.83
N SER A 247 -11.02 -47.32 -4.40
CA SER A 247 -10.96 -45.94 -3.90
C SER A 247 -10.13 -45.85 -2.62
N ARG A 248 -10.34 -46.80 -1.68
CA ARG A 248 -9.59 -46.86 -0.41
C ARG A 248 -8.12 -47.19 -0.60
N PHE A 249 -7.82 -48.16 -1.47
CA PHE A 249 -6.45 -48.53 -1.82
C PHE A 249 -5.72 -47.37 -2.53
N ARG A 250 -6.40 -46.66 -3.44
CA ARG A 250 -5.87 -45.46 -4.10
C ARG A 250 -5.56 -44.34 -3.10
N SER A 251 -6.45 -44.11 -2.13
CA SER A 251 -6.28 -43.08 -1.10
C SER A 251 -5.01 -43.28 -0.27
N ILE A 252 -4.70 -44.51 0.15
CA ILE A 252 -3.46 -44.77 0.89
C ILE A 252 -2.22 -44.78 -0.03
N SER A 253 -2.35 -45.34 -1.24
CA SER A 253 -1.26 -45.42 -2.22
C SER A 253 -0.75 -44.04 -2.65
N SER A 254 -1.63 -43.04 -2.78
CA SER A 254 -1.22 -41.67 -3.14
C SER A 254 -0.35 -40.99 -2.08
N ARG A 255 -0.35 -41.50 -0.84
CA ARG A 255 0.33 -40.91 0.31
C ARG A 255 1.70 -41.50 0.58
N ILE A 256 2.01 -42.68 0.04
CA ILE A 256 3.22 -43.44 0.38
C ILE A 256 4.34 -43.20 -0.64
N MET A 257 5.55 -42.96 -0.12
CA MET A 257 6.79 -42.93 -0.88
C MET A 257 7.83 -43.85 -0.24
N TRP A 258 8.16 -44.93 -0.94
CA TRP A 258 9.25 -45.84 -0.62
C TRP A 258 10.55 -45.30 -1.19
N ASN A 259 11.54 -45.05 -0.32
CA ASN A 259 12.85 -44.56 -0.70
C ASN A 259 13.90 -45.62 -0.39
N PHE A 260 14.61 -46.10 -1.42
CA PHE A 260 15.66 -47.10 -1.33
C PHE A 260 17.02 -46.48 -1.68
N PRO A 261 17.60 -45.66 -0.80
CA PRO A 261 18.74 -44.82 -1.15
C PRO A 261 19.99 -45.60 -1.52
N ASP A 262 20.29 -46.70 -0.82
CA ASP A 262 21.58 -47.39 -0.94
C ASP A 262 21.46 -48.79 -1.58
N VAL A 263 20.28 -49.16 -2.08
CA VAL A 263 20.01 -50.47 -2.68
C VAL A 263 20.51 -50.53 -4.12
N GLU A 264 21.31 -51.55 -4.43
CA GLU A 264 21.88 -51.76 -5.76
C GLU A 264 20.94 -52.55 -6.69
N HIS A 265 20.14 -53.46 -6.12
CA HIS A 265 19.11 -54.17 -6.86
C HIS A 265 17.91 -54.47 -5.96
N LEU A 266 16.71 -54.08 -6.39
CA LEU A 266 15.46 -54.40 -5.71
C LEU A 266 14.66 -55.43 -6.51
N THR A 267 14.33 -56.56 -5.89
CA THR A 267 13.34 -57.49 -6.45
C THR A 267 12.04 -57.34 -5.66
N LEU A 268 10.98 -56.85 -6.29
CA LEU A 268 9.62 -57.03 -5.77
C LEU A 268 9.18 -58.43 -6.21
N ASP A 269 9.16 -59.36 -5.26
CA ASP A 269 8.96 -60.78 -5.55
C ASP A 269 7.47 -61.16 -5.54
N ARG A 270 7.18 -62.35 -6.06
CA ARG A 270 5.84 -62.93 -6.04
C ARG A 270 5.39 -63.20 -4.61
N SER A 271 4.08 -63.21 -4.42
CA SER A 271 3.43 -63.49 -3.15
C SER A 271 3.07 -64.96 -3.01
N HIS A 272 3.18 -65.44 -1.78
CA HIS A 272 2.82 -66.77 -1.34
C HIS A 272 1.34 -66.86 -0.95
N GLY A 273 0.79 -68.06 -1.07
CA GLY A 273 -0.49 -68.40 -0.45
C GLY A 273 -1.18 -69.55 -1.16
N ILE A 274 -2.03 -70.28 -0.44
CA ILE A 274 -2.68 -71.48 -0.97
C ILE A 274 -3.92 -71.09 -1.77
N TYR A 275 -3.92 -71.39 -3.06
CA TYR A 275 -5.02 -71.03 -3.94
C TYR A 275 -6.31 -71.79 -3.61
N LEU A 276 -7.40 -71.04 -3.40
CA LEU A 276 -8.71 -71.59 -3.02
C LEU A 276 -9.70 -71.70 -4.20
N GLY A 277 -9.35 -71.20 -5.38
CA GLY A 277 -10.21 -71.25 -6.57
C GLY A 277 -10.11 -72.57 -7.35
N GLU A 278 -10.89 -72.71 -8.41
CA GLU A 278 -10.80 -73.85 -9.34
C GLU A 278 -9.46 -73.82 -10.09
N THR A 279 -8.86 -75.01 -10.29
CA THR A 279 -7.62 -75.17 -11.06
C THR A 279 -7.82 -74.65 -12.48
N ASP A 280 -6.98 -73.71 -12.89
CA ASP A 280 -6.96 -73.14 -14.24
C ASP A 280 -5.52 -73.08 -14.79
N TRP A 281 -5.34 -72.44 -15.95
CA TRP A 281 -4.03 -72.31 -16.60
C TRP A 281 -3.01 -71.53 -15.76
N TYR A 282 -3.45 -70.68 -14.81
CA TYR A 282 -2.58 -69.80 -14.04
C TYR A 282 -2.31 -70.29 -12.61
N ALA A 283 -3.14 -71.18 -12.04
CA ALA A 283 -2.88 -71.82 -10.75
C ALA A 283 -3.63 -73.15 -10.54
N THR A 284 -3.11 -73.98 -9.63
CA THR A 284 -3.73 -75.25 -9.20
C THR A 284 -4.33 -75.12 -7.80
N ASN A 285 -5.57 -75.57 -7.61
CA ASN A 285 -6.24 -75.57 -6.31
C ASN A 285 -5.39 -76.27 -5.24
N GLY A 286 -5.30 -75.67 -4.05
CA GLY A 286 -4.55 -76.23 -2.92
C GLY A 286 -3.02 -76.16 -3.06
N LYS A 287 -2.49 -75.45 -4.06
CA LYS A 287 -1.06 -75.21 -4.24
C LYS A 287 -0.70 -73.76 -3.97
N ASP A 288 0.57 -73.54 -3.63
CA ASP A 288 1.13 -72.20 -3.41
C ASP A 288 1.20 -71.43 -4.74
N LEU A 289 0.77 -70.16 -4.71
CA LEU A 289 0.80 -69.23 -5.83
C LEU A 289 2.20 -68.67 -6.14
N TYR A 290 3.17 -68.80 -5.23
CA TYR A 290 4.48 -68.15 -5.37
C TYR A 290 5.20 -68.45 -6.69
N SER A 291 5.08 -69.65 -7.25
CA SER A 291 5.72 -70.00 -8.53
C SER A 291 4.82 -69.83 -9.75
N THR A 292 3.65 -69.21 -9.59
CA THR A 292 2.64 -69.09 -10.65
C THR A 292 2.44 -67.64 -11.10
N ASP A 293 1.67 -67.43 -12.17
CA ASP A 293 1.34 -66.08 -12.61
C ASP A 293 0.41 -65.36 -11.63
N TYR A 294 -0.50 -66.07 -10.97
CA TYR A 294 -1.36 -65.49 -9.93
C TYR A 294 -0.59 -65.03 -8.69
N GLY A 295 0.61 -65.56 -8.43
CA GLY A 295 1.50 -65.03 -7.39
C GLY A 295 1.96 -63.60 -7.64
N LYS A 296 1.78 -63.06 -8.84
CA LYS A 296 2.07 -61.66 -9.18
C LYS A 296 0.98 -60.68 -8.74
N GLY A 297 -0.17 -61.18 -8.29
CA GLY A 297 -1.37 -60.34 -8.08
C GLY A 297 -1.44 -59.58 -6.76
N ALA A 298 -0.37 -59.56 -5.97
CA ALA A 298 -0.32 -58.73 -4.78
C ALA A 298 0.01 -57.28 -5.14
N LEU A 299 -0.61 -56.36 -4.41
CA LEU A 299 -0.54 -54.93 -4.73
C LEU A 299 0.29 -54.18 -3.68
N LEU A 300 1.43 -53.63 -4.09
CA LEU A 300 2.26 -52.76 -3.26
C LEU A 300 1.79 -51.29 -3.41
N PRO A 301 1.30 -50.64 -2.33
CA PRO A 301 0.84 -49.26 -2.40
C PRO A 301 2.01 -48.29 -2.36
N GLY A 302 1.93 -47.19 -3.10
CA GLY A 302 2.89 -46.09 -3.02
C GLY A 302 3.86 -46.01 -4.20
N SER A 303 4.58 -44.90 -4.24
CA SER A 303 5.65 -44.68 -5.22
C SER A 303 6.99 -45.22 -4.73
N ILE A 304 7.82 -45.69 -5.64
CA ILE A 304 9.17 -46.22 -5.35
C ILE A 304 10.22 -45.30 -5.96
N VAL A 305 11.20 -44.93 -5.13
CA VAL A 305 12.41 -44.20 -5.53
C VAL A 305 13.62 -45.11 -5.28
N LEU A 306 14.26 -45.56 -6.35
CA LEU A 306 15.47 -46.37 -6.34
C LEU A 306 16.54 -45.66 -7.19
N PRO A 307 17.25 -44.66 -6.62
CA PRO A 307 18.04 -43.71 -7.39
C PRO A 307 19.33 -44.31 -7.99
N HIS A 308 19.86 -45.39 -7.42
CA HIS A 308 21.17 -45.96 -7.75
C HIS A 308 21.13 -47.43 -8.20
N GLY A 309 19.95 -48.06 -8.17
CA GLY A 309 19.82 -49.50 -8.32
C GLY A 309 18.97 -49.94 -9.51
N ASP A 310 19.13 -51.21 -9.84
CA ASP A 310 18.31 -51.96 -10.79
C ASP A 310 17.06 -52.51 -10.08
N MET A 311 15.96 -52.72 -10.79
CA MET A 311 14.73 -53.28 -10.24
C MET A 311 14.23 -54.46 -11.08
N THR A 312 13.77 -55.51 -10.41
CA THR A 312 12.94 -56.57 -11.02
C THR A 312 11.59 -56.55 -10.35
N ASP A 313 10.52 -56.42 -11.15
CA ASP A 313 9.17 -56.31 -10.62
C ASP A 313 8.30 -57.51 -11.01
N TYR A 314 7.88 -58.27 -10.00
CA TYR A 314 6.91 -59.36 -10.10
C TYR A 314 5.59 -59.07 -9.37
N ALA A 315 5.42 -57.90 -8.74
CA ALA A 315 4.21 -57.56 -7.97
C ALA A 315 3.54 -56.32 -8.54
N ASP A 316 2.22 -56.20 -8.42
CA ASP A 316 1.53 -55.01 -8.92
C ASP A 316 1.86 -53.80 -8.07
N THR A 317 2.25 -52.69 -8.69
CA THR A 317 2.55 -51.46 -7.96
C THR A 317 1.48 -50.40 -8.21
N ASN A 318 1.13 -49.65 -7.16
CA ASN A 318 0.20 -48.54 -7.28
C ASN A 318 0.85 -47.23 -6.85
N GLY A 319 1.47 -46.56 -7.80
CA GLY A 319 2.24 -45.34 -7.61
C GLY A 319 3.17 -45.09 -8.79
N ARG A 320 4.26 -44.35 -8.57
CA ARG A 320 5.31 -44.12 -9.57
C ARG A 320 6.48 -45.07 -9.35
N LEU A 321 7.12 -45.49 -10.45
CA LEU A 321 8.38 -46.21 -10.41
C LEU A 321 9.51 -45.33 -10.93
N LEU A 322 10.38 -44.90 -10.02
CA LEU A 322 11.51 -44.01 -10.30
C LEU A 322 12.82 -44.75 -10.06
N VAL A 323 13.34 -45.37 -11.10
CA VAL A 323 14.48 -46.31 -11.07
C VAL A 323 15.68 -45.69 -11.78
N GLY A 324 16.81 -45.57 -11.10
CA GLY A 324 18.05 -45.03 -11.67
C GLY A 324 18.77 -46.02 -12.59
N GLY A 325 18.68 -47.32 -12.29
CA GLY A 325 19.26 -48.41 -13.07
C GLY A 325 18.28 -49.03 -14.07
N ASN A 326 18.47 -50.32 -14.35
CA ASN A 326 17.63 -51.13 -15.23
C ASN A 326 16.30 -51.51 -14.55
N LEU A 327 15.23 -51.69 -15.33
CA LEU A 327 13.95 -52.23 -14.86
C LEU A 327 13.57 -53.47 -15.70
N ASP A 328 13.51 -54.62 -15.04
CA ASP A 328 12.91 -55.85 -15.58
C ASP A 328 11.47 -55.96 -15.06
N PHE A 329 10.50 -55.77 -15.95
CA PHE A 329 9.09 -55.57 -15.62
C PHE A 329 8.25 -56.80 -16.00
N VAL A 330 8.02 -57.70 -15.04
CA VAL A 330 7.57 -59.09 -15.29
C VAL A 330 6.16 -59.39 -14.76
N VAL A 331 5.55 -58.41 -14.10
CA VAL A 331 4.20 -58.45 -13.52
C VAL A 331 3.08 -58.36 -14.57
N TRP A 332 1.85 -58.68 -14.20
CA TRP A 332 0.63 -58.41 -14.98
C TRP A 332 0.08 -57.04 -14.62
N GLU A 333 0.80 -55.97 -14.96
CA GLU A 333 0.48 -54.71 -14.32
C GLU A 333 -0.87 -54.11 -14.75
N HIS A 334 -1.75 -53.95 -13.77
CA HIS A 334 -2.89 -53.05 -13.81
C HIS A 334 -2.56 -51.80 -12.96
N HIS A 335 -1.95 -50.77 -13.55
CA HIS A 335 -1.83 -49.47 -12.88
C HIS A 335 -3.23 -48.88 -12.64
N ASN A 336 -3.82 -49.20 -11.50
CA ASN A 336 -5.23 -48.90 -11.22
C ASN A 336 -5.53 -47.45 -10.83
N ALA A 337 -4.51 -46.59 -10.66
CA ALA A 337 -4.64 -45.12 -10.67
C ALA A 337 -3.30 -44.47 -10.31
N PRO A 338 -2.82 -43.47 -11.05
CA PRO A 338 -1.56 -42.83 -10.75
C PRO A 338 -1.56 -42.06 -9.43
N TRP A 339 -0.34 -41.91 -8.92
CA TRP A 339 0.07 -40.91 -7.95
C TRP A 339 -0.25 -39.50 -8.49
N VAL A 340 -1.41 -38.98 -8.11
CA VAL A 340 -1.65 -37.54 -7.93
C VAL A 340 -0.85 -37.12 -6.70
N GLY A 341 0.45 -36.96 -6.87
CA GLY A 341 1.28 -36.38 -5.81
C GLY A 341 0.74 -35.02 -5.44
N PHE A 342 0.56 -34.76 -4.14
CA PHE A 342 0.35 -33.44 -3.55
C PHE A 342 -0.62 -32.55 -4.35
N ASP A 343 -1.91 -32.64 -4.00
CA ASP A 343 -2.98 -31.75 -4.45
C ASP A 343 -3.13 -31.59 -5.97
N GLU A 344 -3.94 -32.46 -6.57
CA GLU A 344 -5.08 -31.91 -7.31
C GLU A 344 -6.35 -32.53 -6.69
N PRO A 345 -6.92 -31.94 -5.61
CA PRO A 345 -8.38 -31.88 -5.55
C PRO A 345 -8.86 -31.44 -6.93
N GLN A 346 -10.05 -31.86 -7.36
CA GLN A 346 -10.74 -31.21 -8.49
C GLN A 346 -10.32 -29.74 -8.52
N LYS A 347 -9.59 -29.30 -9.56
CA LYS A 347 -8.98 -27.96 -9.54
C LYS A 347 -10.11 -26.95 -9.62
N PHE A 348 -10.65 -26.61 -8.47
CA PHE A 348 -11.35 -25.37 -8.26
C PHE A 348 -10.28 -24.32 -8.26
N THR A 349 -10.26 -23.54 -9.33
CA THR A 349 -9.57 -22.26 -9.23
C THR A 349 -10.63 -21.34 -8.65
N LEU A 350 -10.51 -21.07 -7.35
CA LEU A 350 -11.07 -19.85 -6.81
C LEU A 350 -10.25 -18.73 -7.45
N GLN A 351 -10.93 -17.87 -8.19
CA GLN A 351 -10.35 -16.64 -8.73
C GLN A 351 -11.13 -15.54 -8.05
N GLY A 352 -10.50 -14.88 -7.07
CA GLY A 352 -11.02 -13.61 -6.61
C GLY A 352 -10.98 -12.62 -7.79
N LYS A 353 -11.99 -11.76 -7.85
CA LYS A 353 -11.89 -10.52 -8.60
C LYS A 353 -12.54 -9.44 -7.77
N THR A 354 -11.75 -8.59 -7.12
CA THR A 354 -12.28 -7.39 -6.49
C THR A 354 -12.83 -6.46 -7.53
N LYS A 355 -14.15 -6.36 -7.49
CA LYS A 355 -14.88 -5.26 -8.06
C LYS A 355 -15.17 -4.34 -6.89
N THR A 356 -14.28 -3.38 -6.66
CA THR A 356 -14.66 -2.19 -5.89
C THR A 356 -15.83 -1.57 -6.65
N ALA A 357 -17.07 -1.83 -6.21
CA ALA A 357 -18.22 -1.10 -6.70
C ALA A 357 -17.88 0.37 -6.49
N GLY A 358 -17.65 1.13 -7.58
CA GLY A 358 -16.98 2.43 -7.56
C GLY A 358 -17.44 3.33 -6.41
N VAL A 359 -16.66 3.33 -5.33
CA VAL A 359 -16.90 4.20 -4.19
C VAL A 359 -15.95 5.37 -4.38
N GLU A 360 -16.49 6.52 -4.76
CA GLU A 360 -15.92 7.79 -4.30
C GLU A 360 -15.93 7.71 -2.77
N HIS A 361 -14.78 7.38 -2.18
CA HIS A 361 -14.65 6.76 -0.86
C HIS A 361 -15.07 7.68 0.30
N ARG A 362 -16.38 7.74 0.56
CA ARG A 362 -16.94 8.40 1.75
C ARG A 362 -16.82 7.52 3.00
N LYS A 363 -16.74 8.20 4.16
CA LYS A 363 -16.39 7.73 5.51
C LYS A 363 -17.05 6.44 6.04
N GLN A 364 -18.16 5.98 5.47
CA GLN A 364 -18.95 4.84 5.99
C GLN A 364 -19.43 3.84 4.92
N ASP A 365 -19.08 4.06 3.65
CA ASP A 365 -19.54 3.15 2.61
C ASP A 365 -18.93 1.77 2.80
N SER A 366 -19.81 0.77 2.75
CA SER A 366 -19.38 -0.60 2.93
C SER A 366 -18.62 -1.09 1.71
N VAL A 367 -17.47 -1.72 1.92
CA VAL A 367 -16.73 -2.41 0.85
C VAL A 367 -17.13 -3.88 0.82
N HIS A 368 -17.18 -4.45 -0.38
CA HIS A 368 -17.35 -5.88 -0.59
C HIS A 368 -16.47 -6.31 -1.75
N ASP A 369 -16.22 -7.59 -1.81
CA ASP A 369 -15.47 -8.26 -2.87
C ASP A 369 -16.39 -9.23 -3.62
N THR A 370 -16.04 -9.59 -4.85
CA THR A 370 -16.77 -10.59 -5.63
C THR A 370 -15.86 -11.79 -5.90
N LEU A 371 -16.16 -12.89 -5.23
CA LEU A 371 -15.48 -14.15 -5.43
C LEU A 371 -16.01 -14.85 -6.69
N THR A 372 -15.12 -15.14 -7.65
CA THR A 372 -15.44 -15.99 -8.81
C THR A 372 -14.95 -17.41 -8.58
N ILE A 373 -15.87 -18.37 -8.57
CA ILE A 373 -15.55 -19.78 -8.43
C ILE A 373 -15.65 -20.45 -9.79
N ARG A 374 -14.54 -21.06 -10.23
CA ARG A 374 -14.50 -21.81 -11.48
C ARG A 374 -14.20 -23.28 -11.22
N ALA A 375 -15.15 -24.13 -11.61
CA ALA A 375 -14.91 -25.56 -11.69
C ALA A 375 -14.20 -25.87 -13.01
N LYS A 376 -12.92 -26.27 -12.97
CA LYS A 376 -12.19 -26.69 -14.18
C LYS A 376 -11.73 -28.14 -14.04
N GLY A 377 -12.52 -29.06 -14.59
CA GLY A 377 -12.14 -30.47 -14.70
C GLY A 377 -11.54 -30.75 -16.07
N SER A 378 -10.36 -31.35 -16.12
CA SER A 378 -9.71 -31.73 -17.38
C SER A 378 -10.47 -32.85 -18.11
N ASN A 379 -11.23 -33.70 -17.43
CA ASN A 379 -11.88 -34.89 -18.00
C ASN A 379 -13.40 -34.94 -17.74
N ILE A 380 -14.14 -33.82 -17.88
CA ILE A 380 -15.60 -33.88 -17.78
C ILE A 380 -16.19 -33.84 -19.19
N SER A 381 -16.41 -35.02 -19.78
CA SER A 381 -17.01 -35.17 -21.11
C SER A 381 -18.51 -35.50 -21.07
N ASP A 382 -19.12 -35.50 -19.90
CA ASP A 382 -20.54 -35.78 -19.72
C ASP A 382 -21.22 -34.57 -19.08
N GLU A 383 -22.06 -33.88 -19.85
CA GLU A 383 -22.70 -32.61 -19.50
C GLU A 383 -23.76 -32.73 -18.38
N SER A 384 -23.91 -33.91 -17.74
CA SER A 384 -25.15 -34.24 -17.03
C SER A 384 -25.08 -34.72 -15.56
N ALA A 385 -23.95 -34.71 -14.84
CA ALA A 385 -23.90 -35.47 -13.56
C ALA A 385 -23.42 -34.79 -12.26
N TYR A 386 -22.93 -33.55 -12.23
CA TYR A 386 -22.43 -32.96 -10.96
C TYR A 386 -22.86 -31.50 -10.77
N GLU A 387 -23.68 -31.25 -9.73
CA GLU A 387 -23.98 -29.91 -9.23
C GLU A 387 -23.19 -29.71 -7.93
N LEU A 388 -22.10 -28.94 -8.01
CA LEU A 388 -21.12 -28.80 -6.93
C LEU A 388 -21.61 -27.70 -5.96
N GLN A 389 -21.78 -27.98 -4.67
CA GLN A 389 -22.32 -26.98 -3.72
C GLN A 389 -21.25 -26.46 -2.76
N ALA A 390 -20.75 -25.25 -3.00
CA ALA A 390 -19.81 -24.63 -2.10
C ALA A 390 -20.52 -23.88 -0.96
N GLN A 391 -20.08 -24.08 0.28
CA GLN A 391 -20.66 -23.46 1.49
C GLN A 391 -19.60 -23.22 2.57
N GLY A 392 -19.91 -22.39 3.57
CA GLY A 392 -19.03 -22.16 4.72
C GLY A 392 -17.84 -21.27 4.40
N PHE A 393 -18.06 -20.24 3.57
CA PHE A 393 -17.07 -19.22 3.28
C PHE A 393 -16.91 -18.28 4.47
N SER A 394 -15.68 -17.85 4.72
CA SER A 394 -15.35 -16.74 5.61
C SER A 394 -14.46 -15.78 4.83
N PHE A 395 -14.89 -14.53 4.78
CA PHE A 395 -14.19 -13.44 4.11
C PHE A 395 -13.43 -12.68 5.18
N THR A 396 -12.18 -12.34 4.89
CA THR A 396 -11.37 -11.51 5.78
C THR A 396 -10.96 -10.26 5.03
N LEU A 397 -11.32 -9.10 5.55
CA LEU A 397 -10.73 -7.84 5.11
C LEU A 397 -9.49 -7.59 5.95
N ASN A 398 -8.36 -7.36 5.28
CA ASN A 398 -7.10 -7.01 5.92
C ASN A 398 -6.75 -5.56 5.61
N TYR A 399 -6.08 -4.92 6.56
CA TYR A 399 -5.56 -3.57 6.45
C TYR A 399 -4.13 -3.51 6.96
N ARG A 400 -3.28 -2.84 6.20
CA ARG A 400 -1.91 -2.47 6.59
C ARG A 400 -1.74 -0.98 6.41
N ALA A 401 -1.38 -0.28 7.49
CA ALA A 401 -1.08 1.13 7.42
C ALA A 401 0.18 1.36 6.56
N LYS A 402 0.23 2.49 5.83
CA LYS A 402 1.32 2.82 4.89
C LYS A 402 2.72 2.73 5.49
N ASP A 403 2.88 3.12 6.76
CA ASP A 403 4.16 3.17 7.47
C ASP A 403 4.30 2.09 8.56
N SER A 404 3.52 1.00 8.46
CA SER A 404 3.55 -0.11 9.42
C SER A 404 3.58 -1.47 8.72
N ASP A 405 4.29 -2.42 9.32
CA ASP A 405 4.22 -3.82 8.92
C ASP A 405 3.10 -4.59 9.64
N GLU A 406 2.40 -3.94 10.59
CA GLU A 406 1.29 -4.53 11.32
C GLU A 406 0.04 -4.63 10.45
N VAL A 407 -0.61 -5.80 10.49
CA VAL A 407 -1.83 -6.10 9.75
C VAL A 407 -2.98 -6.25 10.73
N VAL A 408 -4.06 -5.50 10.49
CA VAL A 408 -5.34 -5.64 11.20
C VAL A 408 -6.32 -6.35 10.29
N SER A 409 -7.04 -7.34 10.83
CA SER A 409 -7.93 -8.20 10.05
C SER A 409 -9.30 -8.29 10.70
N ALA A 410 -10.35 -8.30 9.89
CA ALA A 410 -11.73 -8.57 10.30
C ALA A 410 -12.29 -9.72 9.46
N THR A 411 -12.84 -10.75 10.11
CA THR A 411 -13.40 -11.92 9.42
C THR A 411 -14.91 -11.98 9.62
N LEU A 412 -15.67 -12.04 8.52
CA LEU A 412 -17.11 -12.23 8.51
C LEU A 412 -17.47 -13.55 7.81
N PRO A 413 -18.32 -14.40 8.42
CA PRO A 413 -18.82 -15.60 7.76
C PRO A 413 -19.82 -15.24 6.66
N SER A 414 -19.95 -16.10 5.66
CA SER A 414 -21.03 -16.03 4.66
C SER A 414 -21.89 -17.28 4.75
N ASP A 415 -23.20 -17.06 4.94
CA ASP A 415 -24.23 -18.11 4.94
C ASP A 415 -24.62 -18.53 3.51
N GLN A 416 -24.00 -17.93 2.48
CA GLN A 416 -24.30 -18.24 1.09
C GLN A 416 -23.83 -19.65 0.74
N SER A 417 -24.71 -20.37 0.05
CA SER A 417 -24.44 -21.68 -0.53
C SER A 417 -24.64 -21.59 -2.03
N VAL A 418 -23.63 -21.96 -2.81
CA VAL A 418 -23.59 -21.69 -4.24
C VAL A 418 -23.41 -22.98 -5.03
N ALA A 419 -24.36 -23.23 -5.93
CA ALA A 419 -24.26 -24.30 -6.93
C ALA A 419 -23.31 -23.86 -8.06
N ILE A 420 -22.24 -24.61 -8.26
CA ILE A 420 -21.26 -24.38 -9.31
C ILE A 420 -21.58 -25.35 -10.45
N PRO A 421 -21.98 -24.85 -11.63
CA PRO A 421 -22.25 -25.69 -12.78
C PRO A 421 -20.99 -26.44 -13.23
N CYS A 422 -21.18 -27.64 -13.78
CA CYS A 422 -20.10 -28.43 -14.36
C CYS A 422 -19.38 -27.65 -15.47
N GLN A 423 -18.05 -27.53 -15.39
CA GLN A 423 -17.22 -26.64 -16.22
C GLN A 423 -17.66 -25.17 -16.25
N GLY A 424 -18.51 -24.78 -15.30
CA GLY A 424 -19.11 -23.47 -15.20
C GLY A 424 -18.32 -22.51 -14.34
N THR A 425 -18.83 -21.30 -14.26
CA THR A 425 -18.33 -20.22 -13.42
C THR A 425 -19.50 -19.63 -12.67
N VAL A 426 -19.32 -19.37 -11.39
CA VAL A 426 -20.31 -18.70 -10.55
C VAL A 426 -19.61 -17.61 -9.75
N THR A 427 -20.32 -16.53 -9.49
CA THR A 427 -19.83 -15.41 -8.69
C THR A 427 -20.67 -15.30 -7.43
N LEU A 428 -20.04 -14.92 -6.33
CA LEU A 428 -20.72 -14.60 -5.08
C LEU A 428 -20.05 -13.40 -4.43
N ASP A 429 -20.85 -12.52 -3.84
CA ASP A 429 -20.34 -11.32 -3.18
C ASP A 429 -20.01 -11.63 -1.72
N SER A 430 -18.91 -11.05 -1.23
CA SER A 430 -18.60 -11.06 0.20
C SER A 430 -19.67 -10.32 0.99
N PRO A 431 -19.75 -10.54 2.31
CA PRO A 431 -20.41 -9.59 3.20
C PRO A 431 -19.84 -8.18 3.02
N SER A 432 -20.67 -7.18 3.27
CA SER A 432 -20.27 -5.78 3.37
C SER A 432 -19.41 -5.56 4.62
N PHE A 433 -18.19 -5.06 4.44
CA PHE A 433 -17.31 -4.61 5.51
C PHE A 433 -17.39 -3.10 5.66
N THR A 434 -17.32 -2.64 6.90
CA THR A 434 -17.25 -1.24 7.29
C THR A 434 -15.94 -0.98 8.05
N PRO A 435 -15.53 0.29 8.21
CA PRO A 435 -14.37 0.60 9.06
C PRO A 435 -14.48 0.04 10.48
N GLY A 436 -15.72 -0.02 11.01
CA GLY A 436 -16.00 -0.53 12.36
C GLY A 436 -15.59 -1.98 12.56
N ASP A 437 -15.64 -2.82 11.51
CA ASP A 437 -15.24 -4.23 11.58
C ASP A 437 -13.74 -4.39 11.85
N LEU A 438 -12.93 -3.44 11.38
CA LEU A 438 -11.49 -3.34 11.68
C LEU A 438 -11.19 -2.54 12.96
N GLY A 439 -12.21 -2.17 13.74
CA GLY A 439 -12.07 -1.33 14.93
C GLY A 439 -11.76 0.14 14.63
N MET A 440 -12.06 0.60 13.41
CA MET A 440 -11.79 1.97 12.95
C MET A 440 -13.08 2.80 12.86
N SER A 441 -12.96 4.12 13.03
CA SER A 441 -14.07 5.05 12.86
C SER A 441 -14.29 5.49 11.40
N ALA A 442 -13.29 5.28 10.53
CA ALA A 442 -13.27 5.62 9.10
C ALA A 442 -12.18 4.79 8.39
N TRP A 443 -12.28 4.65 7.07
CA TRP A 443 -11.19 4.10 6.23
C TRP A 443 -9.94 4.99 6.33
N ARG A 444 -8.74 4.40 6.28
CA ARG A 444 -7.45 5.07 6.52
C ARG A 444 -6.47 4.85 5.37
N PRO A 445 -5.49 5.74 5.14
CA PRO A 445 -4.45 5.51 4.15
C PRO A 445 -3.66 4.22 4.44
N GLY A 446 -3.48 3.40 3.41
CA GLY A 446 -2.86 2.09 3.53
C GLY A 446 -3.32 1.11 2.47
N ASP A 447 -2.80 -0.10 2.57
CA ASP A 447 -3.15 -1.20 1.68
C ASP A 447 -4.25 -2.05 2.33
N TYR A 448 -5.32 -2.28 1.59
CA TYR A 448 -6.41 -3.17 1.95
C TYR A 448 -6.46 -4.35 0.99
N TRP A 449 -6.76 -5.54 1.49
CA TRP A 449 -6.96 -6.72 0.63
C TRP A 449 -7.92 -7.72 1.26
N PHE A 450 -8.61 -8.47 0.41
CA PHE A 450 -9.52 -9.53 0.84
C PHE A 450 -8.81 -10.88 0.84
N ASP A 451 -8.98 -11.65 1.90
CA ASP A 451 -8.70 -13.07 1.92
C ASP A 451 -10.02 -13.84 1.99
N VAL A 452 -10.05 -14.98 1.31
CA VAL A 452 -11.19 -15.89 1.36
C VAL A 452 -10.73 -17.20 1.93
N SER A 453 -11.48 -17.76 2.88
CA SER A 453 -11.31 -19.13 3.32
C SER A 453 -12.64 -19.87 3.25
N ALA A 454 -12.60 -21.16 2.90
CA ALA A 454 -13.74 -22.04 3.02
C ALA A 454 -13.37 -23.21 3.93
N ASP A 455 -14.10 -23.37 5.04
CA ASP A 455 -13.84 -24.45 5.99
C ASP A 455 -14.34 -25.81 5.49
N ARG A 456 -15.34 -25.84 4.59
CA ARG A 456 -15.87 -27.09 4.03
C ARG A 456 -16.50 -26.94 2.65
N LEU A 457 -15.75 -27.30 1.60
CA LEU A 457 -16.31 -27.45 0.26
C LEU A 457 -17.01 -28.82 0.14
N ILE A 458 -18.33 -28.83 -0.13
CA ILE A 458 -19.11 -30.07 -0.26
C ILE A 458 -19.42 -30.33 -1.73
N VAL A 459 -19.05 -31.50 -2.22
CA VAL A 459 -19.47 -31.94 -3.56
C VAL A 459 -20.69 -32.82 -3.41
N LEU A 460 -21.82 -32.36 -3.94
CA LEU A 460 -23.07 -33.12 -4.00
C LEU A 460 -23.25 -33.73 -5.39
N HIS A 461 -23.68 -34.97 -5.44
CA HIS A 461 -24.19 -35.57 -6.67
C HIS A 461 -25.73 -35.41 -6.71
N ALA A 462 -26.23 -34.50 -7.57
CA ALA A 462 -27.64 -34.12 -7.62
C ALA A 462 -28.59 -35.29 -7.93
N GLY A 463 -28.12 -36.34 -8.60
CA GLY A 463 -28.91 -37.52 -8.94
C GLY A 463 -28.93 -38.65 -7.91
N THR A 464 -28.03 -38.67 -6.91
CA THR A 464 -27.87 -39.79 -5.97
C THR A 464 -27.79 -39.39 -4.50
N GLY A 465 -27.68 -38.09 -4.19
CA GLY A 465 -27.54 -37.59 -2.82
C GLY A 465 -26.21 -37.96 -2.15
N THR A 466 -25.25 -38.50 -2.91
CA THR A 466 -23.93 -38.86 -2.38
C THR A 466 -23.11 -37.60 -2.12
N THR A 467 -22.58 -37.47 -0.90
CA THR A 467 -21.74 -36.36 -0.46
C THR A 467 -20.27 -36.77 -0.49
N ALA A 468 -19.44 -36.03 -1.21
CA ALA A 468 -17.99 -36.08 -1.06
C ALA A 468 -17.54 -34.79 -0.37
N ASN A 469 -17.06 -34.90 0.88
CA ASN A 469 -16.45 -33.78 1.56
C ASN A 469 -15.05 -33.56 0.97
N ILE A 470 -14.84 -32.41 0.33
CA ILE A 470 -13.48 -31.97 0.04
C ILE A 470 -13.00 -31.27 1.32
N THR A 471 -12.35 -32.02 2.19
CA THR A 471 -11.76 -31.53 3.45
C THR A 471 -10.42 -30.82 3.22
N SER A 472 -10.34 -29.96 2.21
CA SER A 472 -9.25 -29.00 2.07
C SER A 472 -9.79 -27.61 2.40
N ARG A 473 -9.16 -26.93 3.37
CA ARG A 473 -9.28 -25.48 3.48
C ARG A 473 -8.79 -24.88 2.17
N ALA A 474 -9.70 -24.41 1.35
CA ALA A 474 -9.35 -23.60 0.20
C ALA A 474 -9.25 -22.16 0.71
N GLY A 475 -8.06 -21.58 0.59
CA GLY A 475 -7.76 -20.22 1.02
C GLY A 475 -7.16 -19.44 -0.14
N MET A 476 -7.61 -18.21 -0.34
CA MET A 476 -6.93 -17.22 -1.18
C MET A 476 -6.36 -16.15 -0.27
N ASP A 477 -5.07 -15.86 -0.48
CA ASP A 477 -4.35 -14.74 0.13
C ASP A 477 -4.31 -13.62 -0.91
N GLY A 478 -5.09 -12.57 -0.68
CA GLY A 478 -5.20 -11.43 -1.59
C GLY A 478 -4.03 -10.47 -1.52
N SER A 479 -3.10 -10.63 -0.57
CA SER A 479 -2.05 -9.63 -0.31
C SER A 479 -1.10 -9.39 -1.51
N SER A 480 -0.98 -10.37 -2.39
CA SER A 480 -0.12 -10.31 -3.59
C SER A 480 -0.89 -10.20 -4.91
N ASP A 481 -2.22 -10.18 -4.87
CA ASP A 481 -3.08 -10.09 -6.05
C ASP A 481 -3.57 -8.65 -6.23
N ALA A 482 -3.22 -8.04 -7.36
CA ALA A 482 -3.60 -6.66 -7.68
C ALA A 482 -5.12 -6.50 -7.86
N ASP A 483 -5.80 -7.58 -8.27
CA ASP A 483 -7.24 -7.62 -8.41
C ASP A 483 -7.92 -7.86 -7.05
N GLU A 484 -7.21 -8.25 -5.98
CA GLU A 484 -7.78 -8.51 -4.63
C GLU A 484 -7.48 -7.43 -3.60
N ARG A 485 -6.82 -6.36 -4.04
CA ARG A 485 -6.33 -5.30 -3.19
C ARG A 485 -6.78 -3.95 -3.71
N PHE A 486 -7.01 -3.04 -2.78
CA PHE A 486 -7.16 -1.62 -3.09
C PHE A 486 -6.29 -0.81 -2.14
N ARG A 487 -5.84 0.34 -2.62
CA ARG A 487 -5.00 1.23 -1.86
C ARG A 487 -5.76 2.51 -1.60
N MET A 488 -5.85 2.86 -0.32
CA MET A 488 -6.26 4.19 0.08
C MET A 488 -4.98 5.02 0.11
N GLU A 489 -4.82 5.92 -0.85
CA GLU A 489 -3.69 6.85 -0.85
C GLU A 489 -3.83 7.88 0.26
N ASP A 490 -2.73 8.56 0.57
CA ASP A 490 -2.76 9.73 1.44
C ASP A 490 -3.76 10.73 0.85
N TRP A 491 -4.72 11.16 1.65
CA TRP A 491 -5.53 12.31 1.28
C TRP A 491 -4.66 13.56 1.36
N ILE A 492 -4.19 14.00 0.19
CA ILE A 492 -3.60 15.32 0.03
C ILE A 492 -4.76 16.29 -0.22
N GLY A 493 -5.39 16.78 0.84
CA GLY A 493 -6.28 17.93 0.67
C GLY A 493 -5.47 19.19 0.37
N SER A 494 -6.13 20.16 -0.24
CA SER A 494 -5.55 21.47 -0.50
C SER A 494 -6.05 22.49 0.54
N ALA A 495 -5.23 23.50 0.80
CA ALA A 495 -5.63 24.67 1.56
C ALA A 495 -5.29 25.91 0.73
N THR A 496 -6.23 26.83 0.62
CA THR A 496 -5.98 28.19 0.12
C THR A 496 -6.44 29.17 1.16
N THR A 497 -5.73 30.28 1.27
CA THR A 497 -6.01 31.32 2.23
C THR A 497 -6.37 32.62 1.51
N LYS A 498 -7.01 33.54 2.24
CA LYS A 498 -7.25 34.90 1.76
C LYS A 498 -7.32 35.85 2.94
N ALA A 499 -6.49 36.88 2.95
CA ALA A 499 -6.57 37.93 3.96
C ALA A 499 -7.96 38.62 3.96
N MET A 500 -8.59 38.71 5.14
CA MET A 500 -9.93 39.28 5.34
C MET A 500 -9.91 40.41 6.35
N GLU A 501 -10.89 41.31 6.23
CA GLU A 501 -11.02 42.53 7.04
C GLU A 501 -9.75 43.41 7.02
N THR A 502 -8.97 43.32 5.93
CA THR A 502 -7.75 44.11 5.71
C THR A 502 -8.03 45.61 5.71
N PHE A 503 -6.99 46.40 5.99
CA PHE A 503 -7.07 47.86 6.05
C PHE A 503 -5.93 48.51 5.26
N ASP A 504 -6.22 49.65 4.62
CA ASP A 504 -5.25 50.43 3.86
C ASP A 504 -4.58 51.55 4.70
N ARG A 505 -5.18 51.90 5.84
CA ARG A 505 -4.72 52.95 6.76
C ARG A 505 -4.31 52.37 8.10
N ALA A 506 -3.08 52.67 8.52
CA ALA A 506 -2.59 52.36 9.86
C ALA A 506 -3.38 53.14 10.93
N GLY A 507 -3.39 52.60 12.16
CA GLY A 507 -4.21 53.06 13.27
C GLY A 507 -5.40 52.15 13.59
N GLY A 508 -6.10 52.45 14.69
CA GLY A 508 -7.25 51.67 15.16
C GLY A 508 -6.90 50.29 15.71
N ASP A 509 -7.93 49.56 16.16
CA ASP A 509 -7.83 48.30 16.91
C ASP A 509 -8.72 47.16 16.36
N ARG A 510 -9.30 47.36 15.17
CA ARG A 510 -10.18 46.37 14.53
C ARG A 510 -9.44 45.05 14.31
N SER A 511 -10.13 43.93 14.55
CA SER A 511 -9.55 42.62 14.28
C SER A 511 -9.44 42.36 12.78
N VAL A 512 -8.40 41.61 12.42
CA VAL A 512 -8.20 41.03 11.10
C VAL A 512 -8.12 39.52 11.24
N HIS A 513 -8.52 38.78 10.21
CA HIS A 513 -8.37 37.33 10.18
C HIS A 513 -8.10 36.87 8.74
N ASP A 514 -7.77 35.60 8.62
CA ASP A 514 -7.61 34.92 7.34
C ASP A 514 -8.90 34.14 6.99
N ALA A 515 -9.25 34.03 5.72
CA ALA A 515 -10.28 33.11 5.23
C ALA A 515 -9.62 31.85 4.70
N ILE A 516 -9.78 30.76 5.44
CA ILE A 516 -9.15 29.48 5.13
C ILE A 516 -10.18 28.62 4.39
N ALA A 517 -9.90 28.34 3.13
CA ALA A 517 -10.64 27.37 2.34
C ALA A 517 -9.89 26.05 2.33
N MET A 518 -10.56 25.01 2.82
CA MET A 518 -10.04 23.64 2.85
C MET A 518 -10.80 22.81 1.84
N GLU A 519 -10.08 22.10 0.97
CA GLU A 519 -10.64 21.05 0.12
C GLU A 519 -10.08 19.71 0.56
N TYR A 520 -10.62 19.22 1.68
CA TYR A 520 -10.26 17.92 2.23
C TYR A 520 -11.52 17.05 2.23
N GLU A 521 -11.78 16.42 1.07
CA GLU A 521 -12.89 15.47 0.94
C GLU A 521 -12.76 14.37 2.00
N ASP A 522 -13.85 14.15 2.72
CA ASP A 522 -14.05 13.05 3.67
C ASP A 522 -13.17 13.04 4.96
N GLY A 523 -12.47 14.15 5.27
CA GLY A 523 -11.71 14.36 6.53
C GLY A 523 -12.53 14.44 7.84
N PRO A 524 -11.90 14.67 9.01
CA PRO A 524 -12.63 15.05 10.22
C PRO A 524 -13.39 16.36 10.00
N ASP A 525 -14.49 16.58 10.74
CA ASP A 525 -15.33 17.77 10.54
C ASP A 525 -14.54 19.08 10.72
N THR A 526 -13.46 19.03 11.52
CA THR A 526 -12.58 20.16 11.78
C THR A 526 -11.10 19.77 11.86
N VAL A 527 -10.22 20.75 11.62
CA VAL A 527 -8.76 20.62 11.62
C VAL A 527 -8.15 21.70 12.51
N ARG A 528 -7.17 21.34 13.35
CA ARG A 528 -6.36 22.33 14.09
C ARG A 528 -5.43 23.02 13.11
N ILE A 529 -5.35 24.33 13.16
CA ILE A 529 -4.45 25.13 12.33
C ILE A 529 -3.66 26.08 13.21
N ILE A 530 -2.50 26.51 12.71
CA ILE A 530 -1.72 27.61 13.23
C ILE A 530 -1.70 28.66 12.13
N SER A 531 -2.43 29.75 12.32
CA SER A 531 -2.33 30.92 11.45
C SER A 531 -1.27 31.84 12.03
N THR A 532 -0.38 32.35 11.19
CA THR A 532 0.67 33.27 11.58
C THR A 532 0.45 34.58 10.86
N LEU A 533 0.20 35.67 11.59
CA LEU A 533 0.18 37.00 11.00
C LEU A 533 1.57 37.60 11.13
N HIS A 534 2.14 37.97 9.99
CA HIS A 534 3.42 38.62 9.87
C HIS A 534 3.26 40.11 9.61
N TRP A 535 4.23 40.89 10.09
CA TRP A 535 4.35 42.31 9.77
C TRP A 535 5.81 42.72 9.51
N SER A 536 5.99 43.65 8.58
CA SER A 536 7.24 44.39 8.38
C SER A 536 7.00 45.85 8.03
N ALA A 537 7.87 46.73 8.52
CA ALA A 537 7.88 48.14 8.18
C ALA A 537 8.27 48.40 6.71
N ASP A 538 8.94 47.45 6.06
CA ASP A 538 9.30 47.50 4.64
C ASP A 538 8.14 46.98 3.78
N PRO A 539 7.57 47.81 2.88
CA PRO A 539 6.44 47.41 2.03
C PRO A 539 6.79 46.31 1.01
N ASP A 540 8.07 46.08 0.72
CA ASP A 540 8.53 45.06 -0.23
C ASP A 540 9.07 43.79 0.48
N ALA A 541 8.90 43.71 1.81
CA ALA A 541 9.42 42.60 2.60
C ALA A 541 8.84 41.25 2.20
N VAL A 542 9.72 40.24 2.23
CA VAL A 542 9.38 38.80 2.17
C VAL A 542 9.72 38.08 3.47
N THR A 543 10.24 38.81 4.46
CA THR A 543 10.59 38.31 5.79
C THR A 543 10.06 39.26 6.84
N SER A 544 9.42 38.73 7.88
CA SER A 544 8.77 39.55 8.90
C SER A 544 9.75 40.16 9.89
N SER A 545 9.45 41.38 10.34
CA SER A 545 10.10 42.02 11.48
C SER A 545 9.51 41.51 12.80
N VAL A 546 8.19 41.29 12.81
CA VAL A 546 7.44 40.71 13.94
C VAL A 546 6.39 39.76 13.38
N SER A 547 6.13 38.66 14.09
CA SER A 547 5.06 37.72 13.77
C SER A 547 4.31 37.30 15.04
N CYS A 548 3.08 36.86 14.87
CA CYS A 548 2.27 36.29 15.93
C CYS A 548 1.57 35.02 15.42
N ASP A 549 1.70 33.94 16.18
CA ASP A 549 1.05 32.67 15.87
C ASP A 549 -0.23 32.56 16.71
N LYS A 550 -1.33 32.14 16.09
CA LYS A 550 -2.55 31.75 16.80
C LYS A 550 -3.04 30.39 16.34
N GLU A 551 -3.34 29.54 17.32
CA GLU A 551 -4.01 28.27 17.07
C GLU A 551 -5.52 28.52 16.84
N GLY A 552 -6.07 27.80 15.87
CA GLY A 552 -7.49 27.81 15.57
C GLY A 552 -7.99 26.43 15.15
N THR A 553 -9.30 26.33 14.96
CA THR A 553 -9.96 25.12 14.46
C THR A 553 -10.89 25.53 13.33
N VAL A 554 -10.67 25.01 12.13
CA VAL A 554 -11.45 25.31 10.93
C VAL A 554 -12.15 24.06 10.40
N SER A 555 -13.19 24.22 9.58
CA SER A 555 -13.77 23.07 8.90
C SER A 555 -12.77 22.46 7.93
N ALA A 556 -12.73 21.13 7.84
CA ALA A 556 -11.90 20.45 6.84
C ALA A 556 -12.45 20.58 5.41
N MET A 557 -13.68 21.07 5.24
CA MET A 557 -14.27 21.25 3.92
C MET A 557 -14.99 22.60 3.82
N GLY A 558 -14.66 23.36 2.78
CA GLY A 558 -15.23 24.68 2.51
C GLY A 558 -14.50 25.80 3.26
N ASN A 559 -15.17 26.94 3.38
CA ASN A 559 -14.57 28.17 3.88
C ASN A 559 -14.83 28.35 5.38
N SER A 560 -13.78 28.64 6.13
CA SER A 560 -13.83 28.98 7.55
C SER A 560 -13.02 30.24 7.85
N PRO A 561 -13.46 31.11 8.77
CA PRO A 561 -12.60 32.15 9.28
C PRO A 561 -11.50 31.54 10.16
N GLY A 562 -10.27 32.04 10.00
CA GLY A 562 -9.16 31.81 10.90
C GLY A 562 -9.33 32.59 12.22
N PRO A 563 -8.37 32.46 13.15
CA PRO A 563 -8.39 33.22 14.40
C PRO A 563 -8.26 34.73 14.14
N ASP A 564 -8.95 35.53 14.94
CA ASP A 564 -8.82 37.00 14.92
C ASP A 564 -7.47 37.45 15.50
N PHE A 565 -6.81 38.38 14.81
CA PHE A 565 -5.63 39.11 15.24
C PHE A 565 -5.97 40.58 15.50
N THR A 566 -5.33 41.14 16.51
CA THR A 566 -5.48 42.53 16.97
C THR A 566 -4.09 43.14 17.21
N PRO A 567 -3.95 44.47 17.29
CA PRO A 567 -2.67 45.09 17.58
C PRO A 567 -2.02 44.60 18.89
N ASN A 568 -2.84 44.25 19.88
CA ASN A 568 -2.37 43.78 21.18
C ASN A 568 -1.61 42.44 21.09
N ASP A 569 -1.88 41.62 20.07
CA ASP A 569 -1.14 40.38 19.81
C ASP A 569 0.34 40.63 19.45
N PHE A 570 0.63 41.83 18.92
CA PHE A 570 1.98 42.33 18.64
C PHE A 570 2.52 43.23 19.76
N GLY A 571 1.77 43.40 20.85
CA GLY A 571 2.08 44.33 21.94
C GLY A 571 1.86 45.80 21.57
N TRP A 572 1.05 46.10 20.56
CA TRP A 572 0.75 47.45 20.10
C TRP A 572 -0.64 47.91 20.58
N SER A 573 -0.81 49.23 20.73
CA SER A 573 -2.10 49.84 21.02
C SER A 573 -2.95 50.07 19.77
N GLN A 574 -2.34 50.08 18.58
CA GLN A 574 -2.98 50.30 17.28
C GLN A 574 -2.15 49.68 16.16
N TRP A 575 -2.76 49.43 14.99
CA TRP A 575 -2.04 48.90 13.83
C TRP A 575 -0.99 49.88 13.30
N LYS A 576 0.19 49.37 12.91
CA LYS A 576 1.31 50.14 12.35
C LYS A 576 1.25 50.21 10.82
N ALA A 577 1.94 51.18 10.23
CA ALA A 577 2.14 51.18 8.78
C ALA A 577 3.18 50.12 8.38
N GLY A 578 3.00 49.50 7.22
CA GLY A 578 3.86 48.41 6.74
C GLY A 578 3.10 47.34 5.97
N LYS A 579 3.81 46.29 5.58
CA LYS A 579 3.24 45.10 4.93
C LYS A 579 2.83 44.08 5.97
N TYR A 580 1.66 43.49 5.77
CA TYR A 580 1.12 42.38 6.54
C TYR A 580 0.88 41.19 5.61
N TRP A 581 1.05 39.97 6.11
CA TRP A 581 0.66 38.75 5.39
C TRP A 581 0.38 37.59 6.34
N TYR A 582 -0.44 36.64 5.91
CA TYR A 582 -0.68 35.40 6.64
C TYR A 582 0.21 34.27 6.11
N ASP A 583 0.69 33.43 7.02
CA ASP A 583 1.13 32.08 6.72
C ASP A 583 0.20 31.10 7.46
N LEU A 584 -0.15 30.00 6.81
CA LEU A 584 -0.95 28.94 7.42
C LEU A 584 -0.09 27.69 7.61
N THR A 585 -0.09 27.14 8.81
CA THR A 585 0.47 25.82 9.10
C THR A 585 -0.61 24.90 9.64
N ILE A 586 -0.82 23.77 8.96
CA ILE A 586 -1.58 22.64 9.47
C ILE A 586 -0.56 21.67 10.07
N PRO A 587 -0.44 21.58 11.41
CA PRO A 587 0.47 20.63 12.02
C PRO A 587 0.00 19.19 11.74
N ALA A 588 0.96 18.26 11.72
CA ALA A 588 0.63 16.84 11.63
C ALA A 588 -0.30 16.43 12.79
N GLN A 589 -1.47 15.90 12.45
CA GLN A 589 -2.51 15.52 13.41
C GLN A 589 -3.43 14.47 12.80
N GLY A 590 -3.69 13.37 13.52
CA GLY A 590 -4.41 12.25 12.91
C GLY A 590 -3.74 11.79 11.61
N ASP A 591 -4.52 11.77 10.53
CA ASP A 591 -4.07 11.38 9.19
C ASP A 591 -3.59 12.57 8.33
N PHE A 592 -3.62 13.81 8.85
CA PHE A 592 -3.11 14.99 8.14
C PHE A 592 -1.59 15.04 8.17
N GLN A 593 -0.98 15.13 6.98
CA GLN A 593 0.41 15.54 6.87
C GLN A 593 0.55 17.03 7.17
N LYS A 594 1.76 17.43 7.57
CA LYS A 594 2.07 18.84 7.74
C LYS A 594 1.91 19.55 6.41
N LEU A 595 1.04 20.55 6.35
CA LEU A 595 0.87 21.46 5.22
C LEU A 595 1.23 22.87 5.66
N THR A 596 1.94 23.61 4.81
CA THR A 596 2.24 25.03 5.03
C THR A 596 1.89 25.81 3.76
N VAL A 597 1.21 26.94 3.92
CA VAL A 597 0.93 27.93 2.88
C VAL A 597 1.65 29.21 3.27
N GLU A 598 2.52 29.70 2.39
CA GLU A 598 3.30 30.94 2.61
C GLU A 598 2.64 32.09 1.85
N GLY A 599 2.28 33.18 2.54
CA GLY A 599 1.54 34.29 1.95
C GLY A 599 2.37 35.51 1.56
N ALA A 600 3.66 35.54 1.88
CA ALA A 600 4.50 36.73 1.69
C ALA A 600 4.56 37.26 0.24
N LEU A 601 4.40 36.37 -0.75
CA LEU A 601 4.42 36.66 -2.18
C LEU A 601 3.04 36.54 -2.85
N ASP A 602 1.99 36.30 -2.08
CA ASP A 602 0.62 36.21 -2.58
C ASP A 602 -0.13 37.51 -2.26
N ASP A 603 -0.57 38.20 -3.31
CA ASP A 603 -1.31 39.47 -3.22
C ASP A 603 -2.72 39.28 -2.61
N GLN A 604 -3.23 38.05 -2.52
CA GLN A 604 -4.47 37.73 -1.79
C GLN A 604 -4.24 37.51 -0.29
N GLU A 605 -3.00 37.21 0.10
CA GLU A 605 -2.60 36.95 1.48
C GLU A 605 -1.95 38.13 2.16
N SER A 606 -1.57 39.14 1.38
CA SER A 606 -0.82 40.28 1.85
C SER A 606 -1.51 41.60 1.55
N TRP A 607 -1.29 42.58 2.42
CA TRP A 607 -1.74 43.95 2.22
C TRP A 607 -0.75 44.96 2.81
N ILE A 608 -0.85 46.21 2.34
CA ILE A 608 0.01 47.30 2.80
C ILE A 608 -0.86 48.37 3.46
N ALA A 609 -0.56 48.67 4.72
CA ALA A 609 -1.16 49.78 5.45
C ALA A 609 -0.24 51.00 5.42
N LYS A 610 -0.81 52.18 5.16
CA LYS A 610 -0.11 53.46 5.11
C LYS A 610 -0.57 54.38 6.23
N ASN A 611 0.30 55.25 6.72
CA ASN A 611 -0.10 56.24 7.71
C ASN A 611 -0.99 57.32 7.06
N PRO A 612 -2.18 57.59 7.61
CA PRO A 612 -2.94 58.76 7.23
C PRO A 612 -2.30 60.03 7.81
N PHE A 613 -2.32 61.11 7.03
CA PHE A 613 -1.99 62.45 7.51
C PHE A 613 -2.73 63.52 6.70
N ALA A 614 -2.96 64.68 7.30
CA ALA A 614 -3.49 65.84 6.62
C ALA A 614 -2.62 67.05 6.90
N ILE A 615 -2.58 67.99 5.95
CA ILE A 615 -1.89 69.27 6.13
C ILE A 615 -2.95 70.34 6.34
N ASN A 616 -2.92 71.01 7.48
CA ASN A 616 -3.64 72.25 7.70
C ASN A 616 -2.67 73.41 7.54
N LEU A 617 -3.01 74.42 6.76
CA LEU A 617 -2.27 75.67 6.73
C LEU A 617 -2.86 76.62 7.76
N ARG A 618 -2.02 77.34 8.49
CA ARG A 618 -2.44 78.45 9.34
C ARG A 618 -1.72 79.72 8.94
N LYS A 619 -2.44 80.65 8.34
CA LYS A 619 -1.89 81.89 7.80
C LYS A 619 -2.15 83.07 8.72
N VAL A 620 -1.08 83.73 9.15
CA VAL A 620 -1.13 84.86 10.10
C VAL A 620 -0.38 86.08 9.58
N ALA A 621 -0.77 87.26 10.05
CA ALA A 621 -0.18 88.51 9.60
C ALA A 621 1.24 88.70 10.17
N TYR A 622 2.14 89.15 9.29
CA TYR A 622 3.54 89.44 9.59
C TYR A 622 3.86 90.93 9.36
N LEU A 623 4.42 91.59 10.36
CA LEU A 623 4.74 93.02 10.32
C LEU A 623 6.24 93.23 10.05
N GLY A 624 6.57 93.89 8.95
CA GLY A 624 7.95 94.26 8.60
C GLY A 624 8.58 93.39 7.50
N GLU A 625 9.91 93.36 7.45
CA GLU A 625 10.68 92.56 6.50
C GLU A 625 10.88 91.12 7.02
N PRO A 626 10.75 90.09 6.17
CA PRO A 626 10.93 88.70 6.57
C PRO A 626 12.25 88.45 7.31
N GLY A 627 12.22 87.61 8.34
CA GLY A 627 13.38 87.28 9.19
C GLY A 627 13.75 88.33 10.25
N SER A 628 13.25 89.57 10.15
CA SER A 628 13.54 90.66 11.11
C SER A 628 12.31 91.41 11.64
N GLY A 629 11.13 91.14 11.08
CA GLY A 629 9.84 91.63 11.53
C GLY A 629 9.24 90.84 12.69
N ALA A 630 7.95 91.09 12.96
CA ALA A 630 7.23 90.49 14.08
C ALA A 630 5.98 89.74 13.60
N TRP A 631 5.82 88.51 14.12
CA TRP A 631 4.59 87.73 13.99
C TRP A 631 3.48 88.35 14.83
N THR A 632 2.26 88.33 14.30
CA THR A 632 1.04 88.67 15.05
C THR A 632 0.16 87.44 15.20
N ASN A 633 -0.85 87.50 16.06
CA ASN A 633 -1.88 86.47 16.17
C ASN A 633 -3.09 86.74 15.26
N GLN A 634 -2.99 87.72 14.35
CA GLN A 634 -4.10 88.07 13.48
C GLN A 634 -4.20 87.06 12.33
N PRO A 635 -5.32 86.36 12.17
CA PRO A 635 -5.53 85.44 11.06
C PRO A 635 -5.64 86.20 9.73
N VAL A 636 -5.23 85.56 8.64
CA VAL A 636 -5.29 86.09 7.27
C VAL A 636 -6.32 85.27 6.49
N PRO A 637 -7.58 85.73 6.38
CA PRO A 637 -8.62 85.04 5.63
C PRO A 637 -8.51 85.29 4.12
N ASP A 638 -9.18 84.45 3.33
CA ASP A 638 -9.33 84.57 1.86
C ASP A 638 -8.04 84.51 1.03
N ALA A 639 -6.92 84.05 1.58
CA ALA A 639 -5.70 83.81 0.82
C ALA A 639 -5.85 82.52 0.00
N SER A 640 -5.48 82.58 -1.27
CA SER A 640 -5.48 81.42 -2.15
C SER A 640 -4.07 80.85 -2.30
N LEU A 641 -3.92 79.56 -2.05
CA LEU A 641 -2.67 78.83 -2.15
C LEU A 641 -2.87 77.54 -2.96
N THR A 642 -1.76 77.00 -3.45
CA THR A 642 -1.70 75.69 -4.12
C THR A 642 -0.66 74.81 -3.45
N LEU A 643 -1.03 73.59 -3.10
CA LEU A 643 -0.14 72.54 -2.62
C LEU A 643 0.07 71.53 -3.76
N GLN A 644 1.29 71.48 -4.30
CA GLN A 644 1.67 70.59 -5.40
C GLN A 644 2.59 69.48 -4.90
N GLU A 645 2.30 68.21 -5.17
CA GLU A 645 3.22 67.11 -4.87
C GLU A 645 4.36 67.07 -5.91
N MET A 646 5.58 66.93 -5.42
CA MET A 646 6.83 66.94 -6.19
C MET A 646 7.38 65.51 -6.33
N ALA A 647 8.13 65.27 -7.41
CA ALA A 647 8.67 63.94 -7.72
C ALA A 647 9.74 63.49 -6.72
N ASP A 648 10.53 64.43 -6.20
CA ASP A 648 11.65 64.18 -5.29
C ASP A 648 11.98 65.42 -4.44
N GLY A 649 12.96 65.26 -3.55
CA GLY A 649 13.43 66.30 -2.63
C GLY A 649 14.21 67.46 -3.28
N THR A 650 14.35 67.51 -4.61
CA THR A 650 14.87 68.70 -5.31
C THR A 650 13.79 69.79 -5.41
N PHE A 651 12.51 69.40 -5.36
CA PHE A 651 11.36 70.27 -5.57
C PHE A 651 11.35 71.02 -6.92
N GLU A 652 12.09 70.52 -7.92
CA GLU A 652 12.14 71.10 -9.27
C GLU A 652 11.10 70.47 -10.21
N THR A 653 10.85 69.17 -10.04
CA THR A 653 10.00 68.38 -10.93
C THR A 653 8.70 68.01 -10.23
N VAL A 654 7.56 68.32 -10.86
CA VAL A 654 6.23 67.89 -10.38
C VAL A 654 6.10 66.38 -10.53
N LYS A 655 5.50 65.72 -9.53
CA LYS A 655 5.24 64.28 -9.61
C LYS A 655 4.33 63.98 -10.80
N PRO A 656 4.66 63.00 -11.67
CA PRO A 656 3.78 62.61 -12.78
C PRO A 656 2.36 62.33 -12.28
N ASP A 657 1.37 62.81 -13.03
CA ASP A 657 -0.06 62.65 -12.75
C ASP A 657 -0.56 63.28 -11.42
N SER A 658 0.23 64.17 -10.79
CA SER A 658 -0.19 64.92 -9.60
C SER A 658 -0.86 66.24 -9.95
N GLU A 659 -2.12 66.39 -9.55
CA GLU A 659 -2.86 67.65 -9.67
C GLU A 659 -2.65 68.55 -8.43
N PRO A 660 -2.51 69.88 -8.59
CA PRO A 660 -2.35 70.81 -7.48
C PRO A 660 -3.63 70.89 -6.64
N ILE A 661 -3.48 70.81 -5.31
CA ILE A 661 -4.56 71.01 -4.36
C ILE A 661 -4.73 72.52 -4.11
N SER A 662 -5.89 73.06 -4.48
CA SER A 662 -6.24 74.46 -4.18
C SER A 662 -6.71 74.60 -2.73
N LEU A 663 -6.14 75.55 -2.00
CA LEU A 663 -6.43 75.83 -0.60
C LEU A 663 -6.80 77.31 -0.44
N ASN A 664 -7.95 77.57 0.17
CA ASN A 664 -8.39 78.92 0.52
C ASN A 664 -8.52 79.03 2.04
N THR A 665 -7.90 80.03 2.64
CA THR A 665 -7.94 80.22 4.09
C THR A 665 -9.30 80.76 4.55
N ASP A 666 -9.85 80.17 5.60
CA ASP A 666 -11.09 80.61 6.23
C ASP A 666 -10.92 81.86 7.11
N GLU A 667 -11.96 82.24 7.85
CA GLU A 667 -11.95 83.39 8.77
C GLU A 667 -10.87 83.32 9.88
N ASN A 668 -10.39 82.11 10.20
CA ASN A 668 -9.33 81.86 11.17
C ASN A 668 -7.94 81.77 10.51
N GLY A 669 -7.87 82.01 9.20
CA GLY A 669 -6.65 81.86 8.42
C GLY A 669 -6.26 80.40 8.18
N ASP A 670 -7.17 79.45 8.46
CA ASP A 670 -6.90 78.02 8.34
C ASP A 670 -7.35 77.46 6.97
N ALA A 671 -6.60 76.51 6.41
CA ALA A 671 -6.98 75.78 5.20
C ALA A 671 -6.54 74.32 5.26
N LEU A 672 -7.50 73.41 5.37
CA LEU A 672 -7.25 71.96 5.47
C LEU A 672 -7.20 71.30 4.08
N ALA A 673 -6.08 70.64 3.79
CA ALA A 673 -5.95 69.77 2.63
C ALA A 673 -6.69 68.42 2.85
N PRO A 674 -7.11 67.72 1.79
CA PRO A 674 -7.65 66.37 1.89
C PRO A 674 -6.69 65.41 2.60
N ASP A 675 -7.25 64.37 3.24
CA ASP A 675 -6.48 63.29 3.82
C ASP A 675 -5.54 62.65 2.78
N MET A 676 -4.27 62.55 3.14
CA MET A 676 -3.23 61.88 2.37
C MET A 676 -2.76 60.63 3.12
N THR A 677 -2.05 59.75 2.41
CA THR A 677 -1.46 58.55 2.99
C THR A 677 0.00 58.43 2.60
N ILE A 678 0.83 57.90 3.51
CA ILE A 678 2.26 57.69 3.27
C ILE A 678 2.71 56.36 3.87
N GLY A 679 3.43 55.55 3.09
CA GLY A 679 4.00 54.29 3.53
C GLY A 679 5.08 54.47 4.59
N SER A 680 5.35 53.43 5.38
CA SER A 680 6.51 53.42 6.27
C SER A 680 7.80 53.48 5.43
N GLY A 681 8.72 54.37 5.80
CA GLY A 681 9.97 54.63 5.06
C GLY A 681 9.80 55.44 3.77
N GLU A 682 8.56 55.77 3.36
CA GLU A 682 8.29 56.64 2.23
C GLU A 682 8.48 58.11 2.64
N THR A 683 9.07 58.92 1.75
CA THR A 683 9.10 60.38 1.89
C THR A 683 8.33 60.99 0.73
N ARG A 684 7.50 62.00 1.02
CA ARG A 684 6.77 62.81 0.05
C ARG A 684 7.14 64.27 0.18
N TRP A 685 7.21 64.93 -0.96
CA TRP A 685 7.65 66.31 -1.07
C TRP A 685 6.53 67.16 -1.66
N TYR A 686 6.26 68.30 -1.06
CA TYR A 686 5.24 69.22 -1.53
C TYR A 686 5.76 70.64 -1.63
N ARG A 687 5.31 71.35 -2.66
CA ARG A 687 5.53 72.79 -2.83
C ARG A 687 4.23 73.53 -2.54
N LEU A 688 4.27 74.42 -1.55
CA LEU A 688 3.16 75.31 -1.22
C LEU A 688 3.44 76.72 -1.77
N SER A 689 2.58 77.21 -2.66
CA SER A 689 2.73 78.53 -3.29
C SER A 689 1.47 79.37 -3.09
N GLU A 690 1.63 80.67 -2.82
CA GLU A 690 0.48 81.59 -2.77
C GLU A 690 0.12 82.05 -4.19
N THR A 691 -1.13 81.84 -4.59
CA THR A 691 -1.63 82.22 -5.91
C THR A 691 -2.33 83.57 -5.90
N ALA A 692 -2.97 83.94 -4.79
CA ALA A 692 -3.53 85.27 -4.57
C ALA A 692 -3.47 85.67 -3.10
N ALA A 693 -3.03 86.90 -2.84
CA ALA A 693 -3.06 87.48 -1.50
C ALA A 693 -4.39 88.23 -1.27
N PRO A 694 -4.92 88.23 -0.04
CA PRO A 694 -6.07 89.05 0.33
C PRO A 694 -5.74 90.54 0.36
N ASP A 695 -6.77 91.37 0.28
CA ASP A 695 -6.64 92.83 0.37
C ASP A 695 -5.91 93.25 1.65
N GLY A 696 -4.92 94.15 1.51
CA GLY A 696 -4.10 94.64 2.63
C GLY A 696 -2.87 93.80 2.95
N TYR A 697 -2.62 92.73 2.21
CA TYR A 697 -1.43 91.89 2.33
C TYR A 697 -0.62 91.83 1.04
N LEU A 698 0.70 91.72 1.19
CA LEU A 698 1.60 91.46 0.08
C LEU A 698 1.65 89.96 -0.20
N ARG A 699 1.49 89.60 -1.48
CA ARG A 699 1.66 88.23 -1.96
C ARG A 699 3.10 87.75 -1.77
N ALA A 700 3.23 86.53 -1.26
CA ALA A 700 4.48 85.81 -1.21
C ALA A 700 4.85 85.34 -2.63
N GLU A 701 5.95 85.87 -3.16
CA GLU A 701 6.44 85.54 -4.51
C GLU A 701 7.27 84.24 -4.56
N GLY A 702 7.72 83.75 -3.41
CA GLY A 702 8.38 82.46 -3.27
C GLY A 702 7.42 81.33 -2.87
N TYR A 703 7.97 80.21 -2.43
CA TYR A 703 7.21 79.03 -2.02
C TYR A 703 7.80 78.38 -0.76
N TRP A 704 6.98 77.58 -0.07
CA TRP A 704 7.41 76.72 1.03
C TRP A 704 7.59 75.28 0.56
N LEU A 705 8.61 74.64 1.10
CA LEU A 705 9.01 73.27 0.84
C LEU A 705 8.57 72.42 2.03
N ILE A 706 7.71 71.45 1.79
CA ILE A 706 7.17 70.57 2.83
C ILE A 706 7.69 69.16 2.55
N GLU A 707 8.32 68.56 3.56
CA GLU A 707 8.74 67.16 3.53
C GLU A 707 7.92 66.39 4.56
N ALA A 708 7.22 65.36 4.10
CA ALA A 708 6.51 64.40 4.93
C ALA A 708 7.22 63.04 4.85
N THR A 709 7.62 62.50 5.99
CA THR A 709 8.32 61.20 6.07
C THR A 709 7.49 60.24 6.90
N GLY A 710 7.13 59.11 6.31
CA GLY A 710 6.40 58.03 6.98
C GLY A 710 7.34 57.16 7.80
N THR A 711 6.89 56.79 8.98
CA THR A 711 7.55 55.85 9.91
C THR A 711 6.60 54.70 10.24
N GLU A 712 7.04 53.67 10.94
CA GLU A 712 6.13 52.60 11.38
C GLU A 712 5.00 53.10 12.31
N ASP A 713 5.24 54.19 13.06
CA ASP A 713 4.34 54.69 14.10
C ASP A 713 3.55 55.95 13.70
N GLY A 714 3.82 56.53 12.52
CA GLY A 714 3.15 57.76 12.08
C GLY A 714 3.94 58.55 11.04
N VAL A 715 3.65 59.84 10.92
CA VAL A 715 4.27 60.74 9.94
C VAL A 715 5.06 61.81 10.66
N GLY A 716 6.21 62.21 10.13
CA GLY A 716 6.91 63.43 10.50
C GLY A 716 6.79 64.46 9.38
N VAL A 717 6.38 65.69 9.68
CA VAL A 717 6.32 66.78 8.69
C VAL A 717 7.28 67.89 9.07
N SER A 718 8.06 68.35 8.10
CA SER A 718 8.91 69.53 8.21
C SER A 718 8.60 70.53 7.11
N VAL A 719 8.89 71.81 7.36
CA VAL A 719 8.68 72.90 6.40
C VAL A 719 9.88 73.83 6.40
N THR A 720 10.28 74.26 5.20
CA THR A 720 11.30 75.29 5.00
C THR A 720 10.85 76.27 3.91
N GLY A 721 11.52 77.42 3.82
CA GLY A 721 11.33 78.35 2.72
C GLY A 721 12.23 78.01 1.54
N SER A 722 11.77 78.32 0.33
CA SER A 722 12.59 78.26 -0.90
C SER A 722 13.82 79.18 -0.88
N ASP A 723 13.77 80.25 -0.07
CA ASP A 723 14.87 81.16 0.21
C ASP A 723 14.76 81.72 1.65
N ASP A 724 15.71 82.59 2.04
CA ASP A 724 15.73 83.23 3.36
C ASP A 724 14.46 84.06 3.64
N THR A 725 13.85 84.64 2.60
CA THR A 725 12.63 85.44 2.70
C THR A 725 11.46 84.55 3.09
N MET A 726 11.29 83.43 2.40
CA MET A 726 10.23 82.46 2.66
C MET A 726 10.45 81.73 3.99
N GLY A 727 11.71 81.46 4.35
CA GLY A 727 12.07 80.90 5.65
C GLY A 727 11.72 81.84 6.80
N GLY A 728 11.91 83.15 6.61
CA GLY A 728 11.47 84.19 7.54
C GLY A 728 9.95 84.30 7.69
N LEU A 729 9.17 83.76 6.74
CA LEU A 729 7.71 83.67 6.74
C LEU A 729 7.19 82.28 7.11
N THR A 730 8.02 81.43 7.72
CA THR A 730 7.61 80.15 8.33
C THR A 730 7.43 80.33 9.84
N HIS A 731 6.22 80.06 10.34
CA HIS A 731 5.87 80.20 11.76
C HIS A 731 6.00 78.89 12.57
N GLY A 732 6.37 77.80 11.91
CA GLY A 732 6.60 76.50 12.54
C GLY A 732 5.57 75.44 12.15
N VAL A 733 5.74 74.25 12.71
CA VAL A 733 4.90 73.07 12.46
C VAL A 733 4.48 72.48 13.79
N SER A 734 3.20 72.12 13.91
CA SER A 734 2.65 71.39 15.06
C SER A 734 1.69 70.32 14.58
N SER A 735 1.51 69.25 15.35
CA SER A 735 0.61 68.14 15.00
C SER A 735 -0.44 67.90 16.09
N GLU A 736 -1.67 67.61 15.67
CA GLU A 736 -2.73 67.06 16.53
C GLU A 736 -3.34 65.84 15.84
N GLY A 737 -3.11 64.64 16.39
CA GLY A 737 -3.47 63.39 15.73
C GLY A 737 -2.78 63.27 14.36
N ILE A 738 -3.57 63.11 13.31
CA ILE A 738 -3.07 62.99 11.92
C ILE A 738 -2.90 64.34 11.22
N VAL A 739 -3.35 65.45 11.83
CA VAL A 739 -3.36 66.77 11.21
C VAL A 739 -2.09 67.53 11.59
N TRP A 740 -1.31 67.89 10.57
CA TRP A 740 -0.10 68.70 10.69
C TRP A 740 -0.41 70.14 10.30
N THR A 741 -0.41 71.03 11.28
CA THR A 741 -0.61 72.47 11.06
C THR A 741 0.72 73.14 10.73
N ILE A 742 0.78 73.75 9.55
CA ILE A 742 1.93 74.50 9.04
C ILE A 742 1.59 75.99 9.14
N GLY A 743 2.28 76.68 10.05
CA GLY A 743 2.13 78.10 10.23
C GLY A 743 2.95 78.88 9.20
N ILE A 744 2.30 79.78 8.45
CA ILE A 744 2.94 80.65 7.45
C ILE A 744 2.47 82.10 7.57
N GLY A 745 3.27 83.02 7.05
CA GLY A 745 3.02 84.46 7.15
C GLY A 745 2.53 85.09 5.85
N ASN A 746 1.77 86.18 5.96
CA ASN A 746 1.65 87.19 4.91
C ASN A 746 2.05 88.56 5.44
N ARG A 747 2.82 89.31 4.66
CA ARG A 747 3.26 90.65 5.06
C ARG A 747 2.12 91.64 4.91
N VAL A 748 1.94 92.55 5.87
CA VAL A 748 0.97 93.64 5.75
C VAL A 748 1.50 94.71 4.79
N GLU A 749 0.66 95.19 3.87
CA GLU A 749 1.01 96.23 2.90
C GLU A 749 1.13 97.62 3.58
N GLY A 750 2.36 98.11 3.80
CA GLY A 750 2.63 99.45 4.34
C GLY A 750 2.24 99.67 5.82
N ARG A 751 2.35 100.92 6.32
CA ARG A 751 1.92 101.33 7.68
C ARG A 751 0.38 101.38 7.79
N ILE A 752 -0.31 100.36 7.31
CA ILE A 752 -1.75 100.24 7.45
C ILE A 752 -1.99 99.51 8.76
N THR A 753 -2.62 100.19 9.72
CA THR A 753 -3.22 99.53 10.88
C THR A 753 -4.27 98.57 10.32
N PRO A 754 -4.18 97.25 10.56
CA PRO A 754 -5.11 96.30 9.97
C PRO A 754 -6.56 96.68 10.33
N PRO A 755 -7.54 96.46 9.42
CA PRO A 755 -8.94 96.70 9.74
C PRO A 755 -9.35 95.81 10.91
N VAL A 756 -9.85 96.45 11.97
CA VAL A 756 -10.47 95.78 13.11
C VAL A 756 -11.87 95.35 12.68
N THR A 757 -12.02 94.15 12.16
CA THR A 757 -13.33 93.45 12.17
C THR A 757 -13.29 92.44 13.31
N GLY A 758 -13.42 92.94 14.53
CA GLY A 758 -13.51 92.14 15.74
C GLY A 758 -14.93 92.11 16.26
N GLY A 759 -15.63 91.00 16.03
CA GLY A 759 -16.71 90.54 16.90
C GLY A 759 -16.10 89.86 18.13
N SER A 760 -16.05 90.61 19.24
CA SER A 760 -15.87 90.21 20.66
C SER A 760 -14.53 89.64 21.16
N PHE A 761 -14.10 90.24 22.28
CA PHE A 761 -12.94 89.96 23.18
C PHE A 761 -11.57 90.37 22.56
N ASP A 762 -10.89 91.46 22.98
CA ASP A 762 -10.59 91.88 24.34
C ASP A 762 -10.20 93.37 24.36
N THR A 763 -10.73 94.11 25.34
CA THR A 763 -10.58 95.57 25.44
C THR A 763 -9.48 95.83 26.47
N GLY A 764 -8.22 95.86 26.05
CA GLY A 764 -7.13 95.97 27.02
C GLY A 764 -5.74 96.17 26.44
N ARG A 765 -5.47 97.39 25.96
CA ARG A 765 -4.15 98.03 25.70
C ARG A 765 -3.80 98.25 24.23
N ILE A 766 -4.35 99.32 23.65
CA ILE A 766 -3.64 100.11 22.64
C ILE A 766 -3.83 101.59 22.98
N MET A 767 -2.81 102.21 23.57
CA MET A 767 -2.61 103.65 23.47
C MET A 767 -1.12 103.92 23.20
N LEU A 768 -0.89 104.57 22.06
CA LEU A 768 0.19 105.51 21.77
C LEU A 768 1.63 105.00 21.73
N ALA A 769 2.06 104.62 20.53
CA ALA A 769 3.39 104.95 20.04
C ALA A 769 3.29 106.11 19.04
N SER A 770 3.42 107.33 19.53
CA SER A 770 3.75 108.51 18.72
C SER A 770 4.62 109.46 19.55
N GLY A 771 5.88 109.62 19.15
CA GLY A 771 6.78 110.68 19.63
C GLY A 771 7.83 110.23 20.64
N GLY A 772 9.11 110.42 20.30
CA GLY A 772 10.21 110.13 21.22
C GLY A 772 11.60 110.36 20.65
N LEU A 773 11.89 111.58 20.22
CA LEU A 773 13.25 112.12 20.10
C LEU A 773 13.74 112.41 21.53
N ALA A 774 14.78 111.72 22.04
CA ALA A 774 15.77 112.24 23.00
C ALA A 774 16.72 111.14 23.52
N SER A 775 17.98 111.25 23.11
CA SER A 775 19.22 111.20 23.91
C SER A 775 19.37 110.26 25.12
N ALA A 776 20.36 109.38 24.99
CA ALA A 776 21.50 109.17 25.90
C ALA A 776 21.26 109.02 27.41
N MET A 777 21.58 107.84 27.96
CA MET A 777 22.66 107.62 28.95
C MET A 777 22.56 106.22 29.60
N MET A 778 23.70 105.51 29.61
CA MET A 778 24.29 104.73 30.73
C MET A 778 23.48 103.54 31.33
N LEU A 779 24.03 102.40 31.75
CA LEU A 779 25.39 101.87 31.88
C LEU A 779 25.25 100.36 32.21
N ALA A 780 26.20 99.57 31.70
CA ALA A 780 26.91 98.46 32.35
C ALA A 780 26.21 97.25 33.03
N GLY A 781 26.73 96.06 32.69
CA GLY A 781 26.84 94.89 33.59
C GLY A 781 26.70 93.52 32.91
N ALA A 782 27.56 93.13 31.95
CA ALA A 782 28.71 92.20 32.14
C ALA A 782 28.38 90.91 32.94
N THR A 783 28.16 89.75 32.31
CA THR A 783 29.13 88.66 31.97
C THR A 783 29.85 87.99 33.15
N LEU A 784 29.99 86.64 33.08
CA LEU A 784 30.87 85.66 33.76
C LEU A 784 30.01 84.50 34.37
N LEU A 785 30.30 83.18 34.34
CA LEU A 785 31.40 82.32 33.85
C LEU A 785 30.96 80.83 33.94
N ARG A 786 31.57 80.00 33.08
CA ARG A 786 32.16 78.65 33.31
C ARG A 786 31.31 77.42 33.71
N SER A 787 31.14 76.55 32.71
CA SER A 787 31.82 75.24 32.52
C SER A 787 32.20 74.31 33.71
N ARG A 788 31.78 73.05 33.52
CA ARG A 788 32.45 71.74 33.78
C ARG A 788 32.58 71.22 35.23
N GLY A 789 31.86 70.11 35.47
CA GLY A 789 32.50 68.79 35.60
C GLY A 789 32.27 68.00 36.90
N ARG A 790 32.11 66.67 36.71
CA ARG A 790 31.93 65.55 37.68
C ARG A 790 30.48 65.30 38.11
N GLY A 791 29.88 64.12 37.98
CA GLY A 791 30.38 62.77 37.72
C GLY A 791 29.94 61.82 38.85
N THR A 792 29.14 60.80 38.51
CA THR A 792 28.89 59.51 39.23
C THR A 792 28.24 59.61 40.62
N SER A 793 27.29 58.78 41.09
CA SER A 793 26.83 57.42 40.77
C SER A 793 25.52 57.11 41.53
N PHE A 794 24.68 56.24 40.96
CA PHE A 794 23.82 55.18 41.56
C PHE A 794 23.12 55.38 42.92
N GLY A 795 21.82 55.03 42.96
CA GLY A 795 21.31 54.15 44.03
C GLY A 795 19.93 54.46 44.65
N ALA A 796 18.90 53.84 44.07
CA ALA A 796 17.79 53.12 44.74
C ALA A 796 16.76 53.82 45.67
N HIS A 797 15.51 53.64 45.24
CA HIS A 797 14.29 53.22 45.97
C HIS A 797 13.51 54.19 46.89
N ALA A 798 12.36 54.58 46.33
CA ALA A 798 10.99 54.28 46.77
C ALA A 798 10.43 54.92 48.06
N GLY A 799 9.31 55.65 47.89
CA GLY A 799 8.26 55.69 48.90
C GLY A 799 7.27 56.85 48.81
N ARG A 800 6.04 56.50 48.37
CA ARG A 800 4.72 57.07 48.73
C ARG A 800 4.14 58.26 47.95
N HIS A 801 3.07 57.93 47.22
CA HIS A 801 1.69 58.49 47.29
C HIS A 801 1.52 60.00 47.51
N ALA A 802 0.93 60.72 46.54
CA ALA A 802 -0.52 60.97 46.43
C ALA A 802 -0.84 61.90 45.23
N GLN A 803 -2.06 61.75 44.71
CA GLN A 803 -2.78 62.42 43.61
C GLN A 803 -2.64 63.97 43.59
N VAL A 804 -2.73 64.67 42.46
CA VAL A 804 -3.81 64.75 41.43
C VAL A 804 -3.23 64.94 40.04
#